data_AF-A0A6A5R6Y6-F1
#
_entry.id   AF-A0A6A5R6Y6-F1
#
_cell.length_a   1.000
_cell.length_b   1.000
_cell.length_c   1.000
_cell.angle_alpha   90.00
_cell.angle_beta   90.00
_cell.angle_gamma   90.00
#
_symmetry.space_group_name_H-M   'P 1'
#
loop_
_entity.id
_entity.type
_entity.pdbx_description
1 polymer ?
#
loop_
_entity_poly.entity_id
_entity_poly.type
_entity_poly.pdbx_seq_one_letter_code
_entity_poly.pdbx_strand_id
1 'polypeptide(L)'
;MGNKQSKRRDSSLSIVSDATGDTSKVPRTWRGHRRGILSSFGYRTTVEMLGDEVPPDNIFTPIQADNILSQIPISNHHPVPRTGIEDNDLRTLHTNSFYANAFLRDQNQPIWTHPYSIWWGKGSLDPGTLGTWGINVGHVEKADLQYGPGEPPKVRCVFNNPRKQSIILSAAELDSQTTLTTDTHLPFSVNINLNVQSRSREPKITFPVVQGMGFVTAGYRNAMPTVQTGGRGWVEVEKPVMLGRTAKYRVKDFDGRDWLIYVVPLLSTTYDARQLVQIDASTLLGPPAFQGTIQVARNPLGIRGEAIYDRAVGAFVCEAKLTAIVNEAKATYSFSYTKIGTSPLLMWALPHHIQSLDAELRSHVTELHLRTSTKGMATAVWAEKLTFIEPHLPVTMSFGPWSPTMGANAKIRYPPDTLAFISSTAERDLRRAMTEPIPPDSYYYAGKTLAKFATIVWVIKDVLGNDEVASTGLAKLKHEMAKYVANQQRYPLYYDNSWKGVVSNAGFNDPGADFGNTHYNDHHFHFGYFVYTSAVIGYLDLDWLTQGHNKAWTNMLVKDFAESEYNGRDYPFQRSFDWWHGHSWAKGLFESADGKDQESTSEDGFASYAVKMWGKVIGDANMEKRGNLMLAVQARSFNNYFYLLSNNPVQPPRFVPNKVTGILFENKIDYTTYFGDNPALIHGIHMVPLNPASSYLRPRAFVKEEWGAMFSDGRALRDGPDGAHGGWRGILHANLALLDPKASFAFFRDGVSGHWDDGWIDGGASRTWCLVWAAGLGELVRSGR
;
A
#
# COMPACT_ATOMS: atom_id res chain seq x y z
N MET A 1 57.88 8.53 42.83
CA MET A 1 58.18 8.08 44.20
C MET A 1 57.48 6.74 44.43
N GLY A 2 58.24 5.73 44.87
CA GLY A 2 57.87 4.38 45.38
C GLY A 2 56.63 3.70 44.78
N ASN A 3 56.68 2.68 43.92
CA ASN A 3 57.49 1.46 43.85
C ASN A 3 57.30 0.51 45.06
N LYS A 4 56.53 -0.57 44.85
CA LYS A 4 56.79 -1.98 45.23
C LYS A 4 55.55 -2.81 44.82
N GLN A 5 55.55 -3.63 43.77
CA GLN A 5 56.28 -4.91 43.57
C GLN A 5 56.18 -5.80 44.83
N SER A 6 55.81 -7.09 44.76
CA SER A 6 56.21 -8.05 43.73
C SER A 6 55.57 -9.44 43.92
N LYS A 7 55.47 -10.16 42.78
CA LYS A 7 55.94 -11.55 42.53
C LYS A 7 55.18 -12.71 43.21
N ARG A 8 55.03 -13.90 42.59
CA ARG A 8 55.92 -14.65 41.66
C ARG A 8 55.06 -15.77 41.00
N ARG A 9 55.19 -16.01 39.68
CA ARG A 9 55.96 -17.11 39.01
C ARG A 9 55.34 -18.51 39.20
N ASP A 10 55.33 -19.46 38.27
CA ASP A 10 56.06 -19.71 37.01
C ASP A 10 55.27 -20.81 36.24
N SER A 11 55.07 -20.67 34.92
CA SER A 11 55.71 -21.45 33.83
C SER A 11 55.21 -22.89 33.61
N SER A 12 54.70 -23.19 32.41
CA SER A 12 55.32 -24.13 31.45
C SER A 12 54.40 -24.43 30.24
N LEU A 13 54.98 -24.35 29.05
CA LEU A 13 54.44 -24.73 27.75
C LEU A 13 54.21 -26.25 27.63
N SER A 14 53.15 -26.67 26.91
CA SER A 14 53.22 -27.25 25.54
C SER A 14 52.09 -28.24 25.22
N ILE A 15 51.35 -27.93 24.15
CA ILE A 15 50.84 -28.81 23.06
C ILE A 15 49.93 -29.99 23.44
N VAL A 16 48.70 -30.01 22.89
CA VAL A 16 48.14 -31.05 21.99
C VAL A 16 46.69 -30.66 21.67
N SER A 17 46.34 -30.74 20.39
CA SER A 17 45.00 -30.62 19.82
C SER A 17 44.07 -31.71 20.35
N ASP A 18 42.84 -31.36 20.71
CA ASP A 18 41.70 -32.21 20.40
C ASP A 18 40.42 -31.41 20.24
N ALA A 19 39.69 -31.78 19.20
CA ALA A 19 38.43 -31.22 18.78
C ALA A 19 37.27 -31.68 19.69
N THR A 20 36.13 -31.00 19.53
CA THR A 20 34.79 -31.26 20.12
C THR A 20 34.50 -30.53 21.44
N GLY A 21 33.78 -29.41 21.33
CA GLY A 21 33.31 -28.62 22.46
C GLY A 21 32.33 -27.53 21.99
N ASP A 22 31.07 -27.92 21.89
CA ASP A 22 29.86 -27.10 21.71
C ASP A 22 29.98 -25.65 22.23
N THR A 23 30.08 -24.68 21.31
CA THR A 23 29.99 -23.25 21.60
C THR A 23 28.57 -22.71 21.30
N SER A 24 27.56 -23.27 21.97
CA SER A 24 26.20 -22.72 22.00
C SER A 24 25.90 -22.02 23.33
N LYS A 25 26.64 -20.94 23.65
CA LYS A 25 26.21 -19.99 24.68
C LYS A 25 26.41 -18.55 24.22
N VAL A 26 25.54 -18.13 23.29
CA VAL A 26 25.21 -16.72 23.11
C VAL A 26 24.58 -16.20 24.42
N PRO A 27 24.98 -15.04 24.95
CA PRO A 27 24.36 -14.47 26.15
C PRO A 27 22.86 -14.28 25.90
N ARG A 28 22.02 -14.96 26.69
CA ARG A 28 20.56 -14.76 26.66
C ARG A 28 20.26 -13.30 27.01
N THR A 29 19.98 -12.50 26.00
CA THR A 29 19.63 -11.09 26.16
C THR A 29 18.24 -10.96 26.81
N TRP A 30 18.05 -9.86 27.54
CA TRP A 30 16.88 -9.45 28.33
C TRP A 30 15.50 -9.49 27.62
N ARG A 31 15.45 -9.85 26.32
CA ARG A 31 14.23 -9.88 25.48
C ARG A 31 13.48 -11.22 25.53
N GLY A 32 14.04 -12.29 26.10
CA GLY A 32 13.40 -13.61 26.17
C GLY A 32 12.26 -13.77 27.18
N HIS A 33 11.75 -12.70 27.79
CA HIS A 33 10.71 -12.75 28.84
C HIS A 33 9.48 -11.88 28.56
N ARG A 34 9.38 -11.20 27.40
CA ARG A 34 8.13 -10.53 27.02
C ARG A 34 7.18 -11.53 26.39
N ARG A 35 6.13 -11.86 27.15
CA ARG A 35 5.02 -12.69 26.69
C ARG A 35 4.19 -11.88 25.70
N GLY A 36 4.34 -12.13 24.40
CA GLY A 36 3.45 -11.58 23.38
C GLY A 36 1.98 -11.97 23.64
N ILE A 37 1.02 -11.36 22.94
CA ILE A 37 -0.42 -11.68 23.08
C ILE A 37 -0.71 -13.19 22.97
N LEU A 38 0.10 -13.91 22.18
CA LEU A 38 0.03 -15.37 21.99
C LEU A 38 0.42 -16.20 23.23
N SER A 39 1.06 -15.60 24.24
CA SER A 39 1.56 -16.31 25.44
C SER A 39 1.12 -15.67 26.76
N SER A 40 0.49 -14.50 26.72
CA SER A 40 0.13 -13.73 27.94
C SER A 40 -1.25 -14.05 28.50
N PHE A 41 -2.15 -14.65 27.72
CA PHE A 41 -3.55 -14.81 28.12
C PHE A 41 -3.99 -16.25 28.43
N GLY A 42 -3.10 -17.25 28.44
CA GLY A 42 -3.52 -18.65 28.64
C GLY A 42 -4.56 -19.16 27.63
N TYR A 43 -4.87 -18.39 26.58
CA TYR A 43 -5.68 -18.82 25.46
C TYR A 43 -4.91 -19.92 24.74
N ARG A 44 -5.56 -21.04 24.47
CA ARG A 44 -5.04 -21.97 23.46
C ARG A 44 -5.11 -21.22 22.14
N THR A 45 -3.94 -20.94 21.57
CA THR A 45 -3.89 -20.72 20.13
C THR A 45 -4.39 -22.02 19.50
N THR A 46 -5.42 -21.93 18.67
CA THR A 46 -5.68 -23.00 17.70
C THR A 46 -4.59 -22.90 16.63
N VAL A 47 -3.34 -23.20 17.00
CA VAL A 47 -2.31 -23.62 16.04
C VAL A 47 -2.66 -25.01 15.51
N GLU A 48 -3.46 -25.76 16.28
CA GLU A 48 -4.01 -27.05 15.87
C GLU A 48 -5.21 -26.81 14.94
N MET A 49 -5.01 -27.01 13.63
CA MET A 49 -5.98 -27.49 12.61
C MET A 49 -6.02 -26.73 11.26
N LEU A 50 -5.06 -25.87 10.94
CA LEU A 50 -4.71 -25.59 9.54
C LEU A 50 -3.19 -25.59 9.47
N GLY A 51 -2.60 -26.60 8.83
CA GLY A 51 -1.20 -26.49 8.44
C GLY A 51 -1.02 -25.17 7.68
N ASP A 52 0.02 -24.41 8.03
CA ASP A 52 0.62 -23.39 7.17
C ASP A 52 1.13 -24.09 5.90
N GLU A 53 0.25 -24.70 5.12
CA GLU A 53 0.61 -25.27 3.84
C GLU A 53 0.66 -24.09 2.87
N VAL A 54 1.76 -23.35 2.96
CA VAL A 54 2.22 -22.49 1.88
C VAL A 54 2.22 -23.38 0.64
N PRO A 55 1.36 -23.10 -0.36
CA PRO A 55 1.28 -23.98 -1.51
C PRO A 55 2.65 -24.13 -2.16
N PRO A 56 3.03 -25.31 -2.66
CA PRO A 56 4.33 -25.51 -3.29
C PRO A 56 4.56 -24.56 -4.47
N ASP A 57 3.47 -24.17 -5.16
CA ASP A 57 3.47 -23.24 -6.29
C ASP A 57 3.20 -21.78 -5.89
N ASN A 58 3.40 -21.43 -4.61
CA ASN A 58 3.24 -20.07 -4.13
C ASN A 58 4.21 -19.12 -4.85
N ILE A 59 3.69 -18.06 -5.47
CA ILE A 59 4.50 -17.07 -6.21
C ILE A 59 5.20 -16.07 -5.28
N PHE A 60 4.83 -16.04 -3.99
CA PHE A 60 5.50 -15.18 -3.02
C PHE A 60 6.78 -15.84 -2.49
N THR A 61 7.83 -15.81 -3.33
CA THR A 61 9.17 -16.31 -3.01
C THR A 61 10.17 -15.17 -2.90
N PRO A 62 11.21 -15.27 -2.04
CA PRO A 62 12.23 -14.23 -1.91
C PRO A 62 12.85 -13.85 -3.26
N ILE A 63 13.04 -12.56 -3.48
CA ILE A 63 13.80 -12.09 -4.64
C ILE A 63 15.27 -12.32 -4.31
N GLN A 64 16.01 -13.09 -5.12
CA GLN A 64 17.48 -13.29 -5.06
C GLN A 64 18.12 -13.15 -3.66
N ALA A 65 18.50 -14.24 -2.99
CA ALA A 65 19.25 -14.12 -1.73
C ALA A 65 20.63 -13.45 -1.95
N ASP A 66 20.84 -12.26 -1.39
CA ASP A 66 22.08 -11.48 -1.49
C ASP A 66 22.30 -10.57 -0.28
N ASN A 67 23.50 -10.00 -0.17
CA ASN A 67 23.82 -8.96 0.79
C ASN A 67 23.51 -7.59 0.19
N ILE A 68 23.37 -6.58 1.05
CA ILE A 68 23.39 -5.17 0.63
C ILE A 68 24.64 -4.91 -0.20
N LEU A 69 24.44 -4.33 -1.38
CA LEU A 69 25.49 -4.07 -2.35
C LEU A 69 26.59 -3.18 -1.76
N SER A 70 27.85 -3.54 -2.00
CA SER A 70 29.01 -2.88 -1.40
C SER A 70 29.14 -1.39 -1.76
N GLN A 71 28.60 -0.97 -2.91
CA GLN A 71 28.58 0.43 -3.32
C GLN A 71 27.44 1.26 -2.69
N ILE A 72 26.54 0.62 -1.94
CA ILE A 72 25.43 1.25 -1.24
C ILE A 72 25.79 1.35 0.24
N PRO A 73 26.14 2.55 0.74
CA PRO A 73 26.52 2.70 2.14
C PRO A 73 25.35 2.37 3.06
N ILE A 74 25.62 1.63 4.13
CA ILE A 74 24.63 1.30 5.17
C ILE A 74 24.62 2.42 6.21
N SER A 75 23.44 2.99 6.47
CA SER A 75 23.21 4.00 7.50
C SER A 75 22.33 3.44 8.62
N ASN A 76 22.68 3.75 9.86
CA ASN A 76 21.80 3.56 11.03
C ASN A 76 21.11 4.87 11.45
N HIS A 77 21.28 5.92 10.66
CA HIS A 77 20.74 7.24 10.92
C HIS A 77 19.69 7.53 9.85
N HIS A 78 18.43 7.54 10.26
CA HIS A 78 17.31 8.01 9.45
C HIS A 78 16.69 9.22 10.17
N PRO A 79 16.27 10.29 9.47
CA PRO A 79 15.76 11.51 10.11
C PRO A 79 14.48 11.29 10.93
N VAL A 80 13.65 10.32 10.53
CA VAL A 80 12.44 9.93 11.28
C VAL A 80 12.77 8.93 12.40
N PRO A 81 12.44 9.26 13.67
CA PRO A 81 12.68 8.37 14.81
C PRO A 81 11.72 7.18 14.85
N ARG A 82 12.19 6.05 15.40
CA ARG A 82 11.39 4.84 15.66
C ARG A 82 10.65 4.94 17.00
N THR A 83 9.76 5.92 17.13
CA THR A 83 9.08 6.23 18.40
C THR A 83 8.19 5.07 18.86
N GLY A 84 8.45 4.54 20.06
CA GLY A 84 7.62 3.50 20.66
C GLY A 84 7.66 2.13 19.97
N ILE A 85 8.61 1.87 19.07
CA ILE A 85 8.74 0.55 18.43
C ILE A 85 9.59 -0.37 19.32
N GLU A 86 9.04 -1.53 19.68
CA GLU A 86 9.66 -2.48 20.61
C GLU A 86 10.07 -3.82 19.97
N ASP A 87 9.90 -3.94 18.66
CA ASP A 87 10.25 -5.15 17.91
C ASP A 87 11.77 -5.42 17.86
N ASN A 88 12.12 -6.62 17.41
CA ASN A 88 13.51 -7.00 17.17
C ASN A 88 14.05 -6.28 15.92
N ASP A 89 15.28 -5.76 15.97
CA ASP A 89 15.97 -5.15 14.81
C ASP A 89 16.24 -6.15 13.66
N LEU A 90 16.01 -7.45 13.89
CA LEU A 90 16.00 -8.49 12.84
C LEU A 90 14.69 -8.55 12.04
N ARG A 91 13.62 -7.88 12.48
CA ARG A 91 12.37 -7.76 11.73
C ARG A 91 12.39 -6.49 10.89
N THR A 92 11.84 -6.57 9.70
CA THR A 92 11.63 -5.42 8.82
C THR A 92 10.45 -4.60 9.30
N LEU A 93 10.60 -3.28 9.31
CA LEU A 93 9.54 -2.34 9.66
C LEU A 93 8.90 -1.80 8.40
N HIS A 94 7.57 -1.81 8.35
CA HIS A 94 6.84 -1.29 7.20
C HIS A 94 6.61 0.22 7.33
N THR A 95 6.84 0.95 6.25
CA THR A 95 6.81 2.43 6.22
C THR A 95 5.52 2.98 5.60
N ASN A 96 4.95 2.28 4.61
CA ASN A 96 3.76 2.69 3.87
C ASN A 96 2.49 1.94 4.33
N SER A 97 2.55 1.22 5.46
CA SER A 97 1.42 0.49 6.05
C SER A 97 0.45 1.39 6.82
N PHE A 98 -0.82 0.98 6.87
CA PHE A 98 -1.95 1.69 7.50
C PHE A 98 -1.71 2.08 8.97
N TYR A 99 -0.89 1.33 9.69
CA TYR A 99 -0.62 1.53 11.12
C TYR A 99 0.54 2.49 11.43
N ALA A 100 1.18 3.10 10.42
CA ALA A 100 2.38 3.91 10.64
C ALA A 100 2.17 5.08 11.62
N ASN A 101 0.95 5.63 11.68
CA ASN A 101 0.58 6.68 12.65
C ASN A 101 0.76 6.25 14.13
N ALA A 102 0.85 4.95 14.43
CA ALA A 102 1.12 4.45 15.79
C ALA A 102 2.54 4.76 16.29
N PHE A 103 3.49 5.06 15.40
CA PHE A 103 4.90 5.29 15.76
C PHE A 103 5.48 6.56 15.13
N LEU A 104 4.65 7.36 14.46
CA LEU A 104 5.06 8.64 13.89
C LEU A 104 4.69 9.80 14.82
N ARG A 105 5.63 10.73 14.97
CA ARG A 105 5.48 11.99 15.71
C ARG A 105 4.75 11.83 17.04
N ASP A 106 3.54 12.34 17.16
CA ASP A 106 2.77 12.35 18.40
C ASP A 106 2.04 11.06 18.72
N GLN A 107 1.98 10.10 17.78
CA GLN A 107 1.27 8.83 17.90
C GLN A 107 -0.25 8.96 18.14
N ASN A 108 -0.84 10.13 17.86
CA ASN A 108 -2.25 10.46 18.13
C ASN A 108 -3.09 10.68 16.86
N GLN A 109 -2.54 10.38 15.68
CA GLN A 109 -3.30 10.39 14.42
C GLN A 109 -4.01 9.05 14.19
N PRO A 110 -5.12 9.03 13.44
CA PRO A 110 -5.90 7.81 13.24
C PRO A 110 -5.21 6.77 12.37
N ILE A 111 -5.52 5.52 12.69
CA ILE A 111 -5.13 4.31 11.97
C ILE A 111 -6.41 3.73 11.36
N TRP A 112 -6.38 3.50 10.06
CA TRP A 112 -7.56 3.14 9.28
C TRP A 112 -7.56 1.65 8.98
N THR A 113 -8.21 0.87 9.85
CA THR A 113 -8.31 -0.59 9.69
C THR A 113 -9.41 -1.00 8.72
N HIS A 114 -10.42 -0.12 8.58
CA HIS A 114 -11.69 -0.28 7.86
C HIS A 114 -12.50 -1.55 8.23
N PRO A 115 -13.81 -1.40 8.53
CA PRO A 115 -14.60 -0.16 8.54
C PRO A 115 -14.34 0.73 9.76
N TYR A 116 -13.52 0.29 10.72
CA TYR A 116 -13.16 1.07 11.89
C TYR A 116 -11.91 1.92 11.68
N SER A 117 -11.84 3.04 12.41
CA SER A 117 -10.59 3.75 12.68
C SER A 117 -10.28 3.69 14.16
N ILE A 118 -9.00 3.72 14.51
CA ILE A 118 -8.55 3.80 15.90
C ILE A 118 -7.51 4.89 16.08
N TRP A 119 -7.48 5.56 17.23
CA TRP A 119 -6.47 6.58 17.53
C TRP A 119 -6.25 6.75 19.02
N TRP A 120 -5.01 7.07 19.42
CA TRP A 120 -4.67 7.26 20.84
C TRP A 120 -5.07 8.64 21.33
N GLY A 121 -5.88 8.69 22.40
CA GLY A 121 -6.40 9.94 22.95
C GLY A 121 -5.33 10.87 23.50
N LYS A 122 -4.26 10.32 24.09
CA LYS A 122 -3.11 11.06 24.66
C LYS A 122 -3.50 12.25 25.55
N GLY A 123 -4.63 12.15 26.26
CA GLY A 123 -5.16 13.22 27.09
C GLY A 123 -5.61 14.47 26.33
N SER A 124 -5.80 14.40 25.01
CA SER A 124 -6.23 15.54 24.18
C SER A 124 -7.55 16.10 24.69
N LEU A 125 -7.67 17.43 24.69
CA LEU A 125 -8.87 18.17 25.07
C LEU A 125 -9.41 18.95 23.88
N ASP A 126 -9.36 18.34 22.69
CA ASP A 126 -9.91 18.93 21.47
C ASP A 126 -11.42 19.25 21.69
N PRO A 127 -11.92 20.43 21.28
CA PRO A 127 -13.32 20.79 21.50
C PRO A 127 -14.30 19.72 21.02
N GLY A 128 -15.22 19.31 21.90
CA GLY A 128 -16.21 18.27 21.61
C GLY A 128 -15.72 16.82 21.79
N THR A 129 -14.46 16.62 22.18
CA THR A 129 -13.92 15.30 22.54
C THR A 129 -13.86 15.10 24.06
N LEU A 130 -13.97 13.85 24.49
CA LEU A 130 -13.71 13.43 25.85
C LEU A 130 -12.21 13.20 26.02
N GLY A 131 -11.60 13.85 27.01
CA GLY A 131 -10.20 13.63 27.37
C GLY A 131 -9.96 12.20 27.86
N THR A 132 -9.06 11.47 27.20
CA THR A 132 -8.78 10.06 27.51
C THR A 132 -7.34 9.68 27.18
N TRP A 133 -6.80 8.72 27.93
CA TRP A 133 -5.49 8.11 27.68
C TRP A 133 -5.60 6.74 26.97
N GLY A 134 -6.83 6.31 26.64
CA GLY A 134 -7.11 5.07 25.92
C GLY A 134 -7.09 5.20 24.39
N ILE A 135 -7.48 4.11 23.73
CA ILE A 135 -7.70 4.08 22.28
C ILE A 135 -9.16 4.39 21.98
N ASN A 136 -9.36 5.39 21.14
CA ASN A 136 -10.65 5.77 20.59
C ASN A 136 -10.94 4.92 19.36
N VAL A 137 -12.18 4.50 19.19
CA VAL A 137 -12.71 3.75 18.06
C VAL A 137 -13.73 4.62 17.34
N GLY A 138 -13.50 4.84 16.05
CA GLY A 138 -14.39 5.56 15.15
C GLY A 138 -15.08 4.62 14.17
N HIS A 139 -16.35 4.90 13.88
CA HIS A 139 -17.06 4.36 12.72
C HIS A 139 -17.90 5.46 12.07
N VAL A 140 -17.89 5.50 10.75
CA VAL A 140 -18.55 6.55 9.97
C VAL A 140 -19.75 6.00 9.20
N GLU A 141 -20.78 6.82 9.05
CA GLU A 141 -22.00 6.54 8.30
C GLU A 141 -22.14 7.57 7.17
N LYS A 142 -23.09 7.36 6.25
CA LYS A 142 -23.34 8.32 5.16
C LYS A 142 -23.63 9.74 5.67
N ALA A 143 -24.26 9.86 6.84
CA ALA A 143 -24.60 11.13 7.47
C ALA A 143 -23.38 11.88 8.04
N ASP A 144 -22.24 11.20 8.25
CA ASP A 144 -21.00 11.84 8.73
C ASP A 144 -20.19 12.48 7.60
N LEU A 145 -20.51 12.17 6.34
CA LEU A 145 -19.76 12.66 5.19
C LEU A 145 -19.88 14.17 5.11
N GLN A 146 -18.74 14.83 5.18
CA GLN A 146 -18.63 16.25 4.94
C GLN A 146 -18.17 16.48 3.52
N TYR A 147 -18.76 17.48 2.87
CA TYR A 147 -18.47 17.85 1.50
C TYR A 147 -17.77 19.20 1.52
N GLY A 148 -16.61 19.26 0.87
CA GLY A 148 -15.95 20.53 0.57
C GLY A 148 -16.78 21.38 -0.40
N PRO A 149 -16.31 22.60 -0.74
CA PRO A 149 -17.03 23.52 -1.63
C PRO A 149 -17.35 22.91 -3.02
N GLY A 150 -18.46 23.34 -3.63
CA GLY A 150 -18.87 22.95 -5.00
C GLY A 150 -20.38 23.01 -5.35
N GLU A 151 -21.04 24.18 -5.26
CA GLU A 151 -22.46 24.35 -5.67
C GLU A 151 -22.67 25.56 -6.62
N PRO A 152 -23.22 25.38 -7.85
CA PRO A 152 -23.02 24.23 -8.76
C PRO A 152 -21.76 24.46 -9.64
N PRO A 153 -20.90 23.48 -10.02
CA PRO A 153 -20.92 22.01 -9.94
C PRO A 153 -19.73 21.39 -9.15
N LYS A 154 -19.55 20.04 -9.21
CA LYS A 154 -18.42 19.18 -8.77
C LYS A 154 -17.92 19.36 -7.32
N VAL A 155 -18.13 18.35 -6.47
CA VAL A 155 -17.59 18.34 -5.10
C VAL A 155 -16.06 18.24 -5.13
N ARG A 156 -15.35 19.20 -4.52
CA ARG A 156 -13.88 19.14 -4.40
C ARG A 156 -13.41 17.97 -3.55
N CYS A 157 -13.93 17.84 -2.34
CA CYS A 157 -13.46 16.83 -1.38
C CYS A 157 -14.63 16.20 -0.62
N VAL A 158 -14.51 14.91 -0.30
CA VAL A 158 -15.36 14.24 0.69
C VAL A 158 -14.46 13.70 1.79
N PHE A 159 -14.76 14.07 3.04
CA PHE A 159 -13.97 13.68 4.20
C PHE A 159 -14.88 13.33 5.38
N ASN A 160 -14.30 12.67 6.37
CA ASN A 160 -14.96 12.38 7.65
C ASN A 160 -14.17 13.06 8.78
N ASN A 161 -14.80 13.23 9.95
CA ASN A 161 -14.06 13.63 11.15
C ASN A 161 -13.03 12.54 11.49
N PRO A 162 -11.71 12.83 11.38
CA PRO A 162 -10.68 11.83 11.59
C PRO A 162 -10.63 11.31 13.04
N ARG A 163 -11.02 12.15 14.01
CA ARG A 163 -10.92 11.86 15.45
C ARG A 163 -12.27 11.55 16.10
N LYS A 164 -13.11 10.77 15.42
CA LYS A 164 -14.40 10.34 15.98
C LYS A 164 -14.19 9.42 17.20
N GLN A 165 -14.97 9.62 18.26
CA GLN A 165 -14.92 8.87 19.52
C GLN A 165 -16.21 8.08 19.78
N SER A 166 -16.58 7.20 18.86
CA SER A 166 -17.81 6.39 19.02
C SER A 166 -17.73 5.52 20.27
N ILE A 167 -16.61 4.79 20.44
CA ILE A 167 -16.30 4.01 21.63
C ILE A 167 -14.86 4.30 22.04
N ILE A 168 -14.55 4.32 23.33
CA ILE A 168 -13.20 4.51 23.86
C ILE A 168 -12.89 3.33 24.77
N LEU A 169 -11.79 2.64 24.50
CA LEU A 169 -11.29 1.52 25.30
C LEU A 169 -10.05 1.99 26.08
N SER A 170 -10.21 2.10 27.40
CA SER A 170 -9.20 2.65 28.31
C SER A 170 -9.14 1.83 29.60
N ALA A 171 -8.34 2.27 30.57
CA ALA A 171 -8.32 1.76 31.93
C ALA A 171 -8.10 2.90 32.93
N ALA A 172 -8.60 2.75 34.16
CA ALA A 172 -8.50 3.77 35.21
C ALA A 172 -7.06 4.09 35.61
N GLU A 173 -6.12 3.16 35.37
CA GLU A 173 -4.70 3.34 35.64
C GLU A 173 -3.95 4.14 34.56
N LEU A 174 -4.59 4.46 33.43
CA LEU A 174 -3.97 5.24 32.36
C LEU A 174 -4.07 6.74 32.67
N ASP A 175 -2.92 7.42 32.69
CA ASP A 175 -2.77 8.84 32.99
C ASP A 175 -1.77 9.53 32.05
N SER A 176 -1.30 10.73 32.43
CA SER A 176 -0.33 11.51 31.64
C SER A 176 1.06 10.89 31.48
N GLN A 177 1.36 9.81 32.20
CA GLN A 177 2.57 9.02 32.04
C GLN A 177 2.36 7.81 31.12
N THR A 178 1.16 7.64 30.56
CA THR A 178 0.87 6.57 29.60
C THR A 178 1.75 6.70 28.37
N THR A 179 2.35 5.60 27.95
CA THR A 179 3.11 5.53 26.70
C THR A 179 2.50 4.51 25.75
N LEU A 180 2.44 4.89 24.47
CA LEU A 180 2.06 3.99 23.39
C LEU A 180 3.30 3.35 22.79
N THR A 181 3.28 2.03 22.69
CA THR A 181 4.31 1.25 22.03
C THR A 181 3.70 0.31 20.99
N THR A 182 4.51 -0.19 20.08
CA THR A 182 4.11 -1.15 19.04
C THR A 182 5.10 -2.31 18.96
N ASP A 183 4.56 -3.50 18.73
CA ASP A 183 5.33 -4.72 18.48
C ASP A 183 4.62 -5.60 17.45
N THR A 184 5.30 -6.67 17.02
CA THR A 184 4.75 -7.62 16.05
C THR A 184 4.32 -6.94 14.76
N HIS A 185 5.20 -6.09 14.22
CA HIS A 185 5.02 -5.45 12.94
C HIS A 185 5.06 -6.51 11.85
N LEU A 186 3.91 -6.70 11.20
CA LEU A 186 3.71 -7.62 10.10
C LEU A 186 3.08 -6.87 8.92
N PRO A 187 3.03 -7.45 7.71
CA PRO A 187 2.55 -6.72 6.55
C PRO A 187 1.11 -6.20 6.67
N PHE A 188 0.25 -6.97 7.36
CA PHE A 188 -1.18 -6.69 7.49
C PHE A 188 -1.65 -6.50 8.94
N SER A 189 -0.72 -6.52 9.91
CA SER A 189 -1.07 -6.36 11.31
C SER A 189 0.05 -5.77 12.17
N VAL A 190 -0.35 -5.24 13.32
CA VAL A 190 0.56 -4.76 14.37
C VAL A 190 -0.15 -4.87 15.73
N ASN A 191 0.60 -5.03 16.81
CA ASN A 191 0.06 -4.80 18.15
C ASN A 191 0.31 -3.37 18.59
N ILE A 192 -0.72 -2.73 19.14
CA ILE A 192 -0.60 -1.44 19.83
C ILE A 192 -0.74 -1.67 21.33
N ASN A 193 0.19 -1.15 22.11
CA ASN A 193 0.33 -1.40 23.53
C ASN A 193 0.26 -0.09 24.33
N LEU A 194 -0.59 -0.04 25.35
CA LEU A 194 -0.63 1.07 26.31
C LEU A 194 0.02 0.63 27.63
N ASN A 195 1.05 1.37 28.05
CA ASN A 195 1.85 1.06 29.24
C ASN A 195 1.67 2.10 30.34
N VAL A 196 1.66 1.64 31.59
CA VAL A 196 1.67 2.46 32.82
C VAL A 196 3.05 2.35 33.48
N GLN A 197 3.75 3.49 33.66
CA GLN A 197 5.12 3.59 34.22
C GLN A 197 6.21 2.67 33.61
N SER A 198 7.44 3.17 33.51
CA SER A 198 8.61 2.45 32.93
C SER A 198 9.13 1.23 33.73
N ARG A 199 8.42 0.76 34.76
CA ARG A 199 8.79 -0.40 35.58
C ARG A 199 7.93 -1.66 35.35
N SER A 200 6.73 -1.52 34.78
CA SER A 200 5.95 -2.71 34.39
C SER A 200 6.59 -3.33 33.14
N ARG A 201 6.88 -4.64 33.19
CA ARG A 201 7.45 -5.36 32.04
C ARG A 201 6.38 -5.73 30.99
N GLU A 202 5.10 -5.60 31.33
CA GLU A 202 3.97 -5.98 30.48
C GLU A 202 3.01 -4.80 30.23
N PRO A 203 2.49 -4.65 28.99
CA PRO A 203 1.50 -3.64 28.67
C PRO A 203 0.19 -3.85 29.42
N LYS A 204 -0.43 -2.74 29.81
CA LYS A 204 -1.69 -2.74 30.55
C LYS A 204 -2.87 -3.14 29.65
N ILE A 205 -2.83 -2.65 28.42
CA ILE A 205 -3.77 -2.99 27.35
C ILE A 205 -2.97 -3.26 26.07
N THR A 206 -3.32 -4.32 25.35
CA THR A 206 -2.83 -4.59 23.99
C THR A 206 -4.00 -4.66 23.02
N PHE A 207 -3.86 -4.02 21.86
CA PHE A 207 -4.80 -4.03 20.76
C PHE A 207 -4.14 -4.76 19.58
N PRO A 208 -4.59 -5.97 19.20
CA PRO A 208 -4.21 -6.59 17.95
C PRO A 208 -4.95 -5.88 16.81
N VAL A 209 -4.20 -5.20 15.95
CA VAL A 209 -4.74 -4.34 14.89
C VAL A 209 -4.51 -5.00 13.55
N VAL A 210 -5.59 -5.26 12.81
CA VAL A 210 -5.57 -5.94 11.50
C VAL A 210 -6.54 -5.23 10.56
N GLN A 211 -6.19 -5.10 9.28
CA GLN A 211 -7.13 -4.62 8.27
C GLN A 211 -8.31 -5.57 8.12
N GLY A 212 -9.52 -5.01 8.07
CA GLY A 212 -10.76 -5.78 7.97
C GLY A 212 -11.16 -6.56 9.24
N MET A 213 -10.61 -6.24 10.41
CA MET A 213 -10.95 -6.93 11.66
C MET A 213 -12.45 -6.82 12.02
N GLY A 214 -13.10 -7.95 12.33
CA GLY A 214 -14.52 -8.00 12.67
C GLY A 214 -14.90 -7.23 13.95
N PHE A 215 -14.00 -7.20 14.92
CA PHE A 215 -14.13 -6.47 16.19
C PHE A 215 -12.89 -5.62 16.43
N VAL A 216 -13.06 -4.45 17.05
CA VAL A 216 -11.93 -3.84 17.78
C VAL A 216 -11.79 -4.57 19.10
N THR A 217 -10.61 -5.15 19.35
CA THR A 217 -10.35 -5.96 20.55
C THR A 217 -9.29 -5.29 21.43
N ALA A 218 -9.58 -5.18 22.73
CA ALA A 218 -8.63 -4.74 23.75
C ALA A 218 -8.37 -5.89 24.73
N GLY A 219 -7.12 -6.34 24.83
CA GLY A 219 -6.68 -7.34 25.80
C GLY A 219 -6.11 -6.68 27.06
N TYR A 220 -6.73 -6.93 28.21
CA TYR A 220 -6.41 -6.29 29.49
C TYR A 220 -5.59 -7.20 30.41
N ARG A 221 -4.56 -6.63 31.06
CA ARG A 221 -3.70 -7.34 32.03
C ARG A 221 -3.77 -6.70 33.42
N ASN A 222 -4.54 -7.33 34.30
CA ASN A 222 -4.77 -6.87 35.68
C ASN A 222 -5.27 -5.42 35.75
N ALA A 223 -6.03 -4.97 34.76
CA ALA A 223 -6.44 -3.57 34.63
C ALA A 223 -7.81 -3.31 35.24
N MET A 224 -8.17 -2.05 35.47
CA MET A 224 -9.55 -1.64 35.75
C MET A 224 -10.13 -0.99 34.48
N PRO A 225 -10.82 -1.76 33.62
CA PRO A 225 -11.22 -1.27 32.30
C PRO A 225 -12.20 -0.11 32.40
N THR A 226 -12.06 0.86 31.51
CA THR A 226 -13.09 1.87 31.26
C THR A 226 -13.51 1.79 29.81
N VAL A 227 -14.82 1.70 29.58
CA VAL A 227 -15.42 1.80 28.25
C VAL A 227 -16.22 3.08 28.20
N GLN A 228 -15.88 3.98 27.28
CA GLN A 228 -16.47 5.31 27.24
C GLN A 228 -17.03 5.62 25.84
N THR A 229 -17.82 6.68 25.75
CA THR A 229 -18.23 7.31 24.49
C THR A 229 -17.92 8.80 24.56
N GLY A 230 -17.64 9.43 23.42
CA GLY A 230 -17.31 10.85 23.37
C GLY A 230 -18.50 11.79 23.66
N GLY A 231 -18.26 13.09 23.54
CA GLY A 231 -19.30 14.12 23.49
C GLY A 231 -20.28 14.13 24.66
N ARG A 232 -21.56 13.84 24.36
CA ARG A 232 -22.73 13.95 25.26
C ARG A 232 -22.96 12.72 26.16
N GLY A 233 -22.08 11.72 26.09
CA GLY A 233 -22.27 10.46 26.80
C GLY A 233 -23.15 9.47 26.05
N TRP A 234 -23.44 8.33 26.68
CA TRP A 234 -24.25 7.26 26.13
C TRP A 234 -25.69 7.74 25.94
N VAL A 235 -26.25 7.51 24.76
CA VAL A 235 -27.69 7.73 24.53
C VAL A 235 -28.49 6.65 25.26
N GLU A 236 -27.99 5.42 25.26
CA GLU A 236 -28.63 4.29 25.92
C GLU A 236 -27.60 3.24 26.33
N VAL A 237 -27.79 2.64 27.51
CA VAL A 237 -27.05 1.46 27.97
C VAL A 237 -28.07 0.46 28.49
N GLU A 238 -28.25 -0.64 27.77
CA GLU A 238 -29.17 -1.69 28.19
C GLU A 238 -28.59 -2.57 29.31
N LYS A 239 -29.47 -3.33 29.97
CA LYS A 239 -29.04 -4.34 30.94
C LYS A 239 -28.23 -5.44 30.25
N PRO A 240 -27.14 -5.91 30.87
CA PRO A 240 -26.28 -6.92 30.27
C PRO A 240 -26.95 -8.28 30.18
N VAL A 241 -26.54 -9.05 29.17
CA VAL A 241 -26.97 -10.42 28.92
C VAL A 241 -25.74 -11.32 28.97
N MET A 242 -25.81 -12.41 29.74
CA MET A 242 -24.75 -13.43 29.75
C MET A 242 -24.90 -14.38 28.56
N LEU A 243 -23.82 -14.58 27.83
CA LEU A 243 -23.65 -15.55 26.76
C LEU A 243 -22.60 -16.57 27.20
N GLY A 244 -23.04 -17.58 27.95
CA GLY A 244 -22.11 -18.48 28.66
C GLY A 244 -21.26 -17.69 29.66
N ARG A 245 -19.96 -17.54 29.38
CA ARG A 245 -19.01 -16.79 30.22
C ARG A 245 -18.81 -15.33 29.78
N THR A 246 -19.28 -14.99 28.59
CA THR A 246 -19.14 -13.64 28.02
C THR A 246 -20.32 -12.78 28.48
N ALA A 247 -20.07 -11.57 28.92
CA ALA A 247 -21.12 -10.58 29.17
C ALA A 247 -21.27 -9.68 27.94
N LYS A 248 -22.50 -9.55 27.42
CA LYS A 248 -22.86 -8.66 26.32
C LYS A 248 -23.62 -7.45 26.85
N TYR A 249 -23.28 -6.27 26.35
CA TYR A 249 -23.98 -5.01 26.60
C TYR A 249 -24.39 -4.43 25.25
N ARG A 250 -25.64 -3.97 25.14
CA ARG A 250 -26.12 -3.17 24.02
C ARG A 250 -26.07 -1.71 24.44
N VAL A 251 -25.43 -0.89 23.62
CA VAL A 251 -25.27 0.53 23.90
C VAL A 251 -25.57 1.34 22.65
N LYS A 252 -26.04 2.57 22.85
CA LYS A 252 -26.08 3.58 21.80
C LYS A 252 -25.03 4.65 22.10
N ASP A 253 -24.10 4.85 21.16
CA ASP A 253 -23.06 5.88 21.29
C ASP A 253 -23.65 7.29 21.34
N PHE A 254 -22.80 8.32 21.45
CA PHE A 254 -23.22 9.72 21.55
C PHE A 254 -24.01 10.24 20.33
N ASP A 255 -23.96 9.53 19.20
CA ASP A 255 -24.73 9.79 17.98
C ASP A 255 -25.99 8.91 17.87
N GLY A 256 -26.30 8.11 18.90
CA GLY A 256 -27.45 7.22 18.94
C GLY A 256 -27.28 5.92 18.15
N ARG A 257 -26.05 5.55 17.79
CA ARG A 257 -25.77 4.37 16.95
C ARG A 257 -25.60 3.14 17.81
N ASP A 258 -26.19 2.04 17.38
CA ASP A 258 -26.12 0.76 18.12
C ASP A 258 -24.73 0.12 18.04
N TRP A 259 -24.17 -0.19 19.20
CA TRP A 259 -22.94 -0.93 19.38
C TRP A 259 -23.16 -2.10 20.33
N LEU A 260 -22.32 -3.12 20.16
CA LEU A 260 -22.22 -4.25 21.07
C LEU A 260 -20.86 -4.17 21.77
N ILE A 261 -20.89 -4.29 23.10
CA ILE A 261 -19.69 -4.46 23.92
C ILE A 261 -19.74 -5.88 24.49
N TYR A 262 -18.68 -6.64 24.29
CA TYR A 262 -18.51 -7.97 24.83
C TYR A 262 -17.35 -8.00 25.80
N VAL A 263 -17.61 -8.36 27.05
CA VAL A 263 -16.58 -8.62 28.06
C VAL A 263 -16.34 -10.11 28.14
N VAL A 264 -15.16 -10.53 27.69
CA VAL A 264 -14.73 -11.94 27.61
C VAL A 264 -13.66 -12.17 28.69
N PRO A 265 -14.03 -12.60 29.90
CA PRO A 265 -13.07 -12.84 30.96
C PRO A 265 -12.15 -14.02 30.65
N LEU A 266 -10.99 -14.05 31.30
CA LEU A 266 -10.09 -15.19 31.25
C LEU A 266 -10.80 -16.51 31.68
N LEU A 267 -10.41 -17.64 31.10
CA LEU A 267 -11.03 -18.96 31.38
C LEU A 267 -10.97 -19.36 32.88
N SER A 268 -10.00 -18.86 33.63
CA SER A 268 -9.87 -19.11 35.08
C SER A 268 -10.73 -18.18 35.94
N THR A 269 -11.39 -17.18 35.37
CA THR A 269 -12.04 -16.09 36.12
C THR A 269 -13.55 -16.08 35.90
N THR A 270 -14.33 -16.15 36.97
CA THR A 270 -15.77 -15.89 36.94
C THR A 270 -16.03 -14.40 36.88
N TYR A 271 -16.93 -13.97 35.99
CA TYR A 271 -17.29 -12.57 35.80
C TYR A 271 -18.81 -12.39 35.98
N ASP A 272 -19.21 -11.40 36.78
CA ASP A 272 -20.61 -10.99 36.88
C ASP A 272 -20.84 -9.82 35.92
N ALA A 273 -21.80 -9.97 35.01
CA ALA A 273 -22.24 -8.94 34.08
C ALA A 273 -22.57 -7.59 34.74
N ARG A 274 -22.91 -7.56 36.03
CA ARG A 274 -23.19 -6.32 36.77
C ARG A 274 -21.93 -5.56 37.20
N GLN A 275 -20.73 -6.11 36.96
CA GLN A 275 -19.46 -5.50 37.36
C GLN A 275 -18.97 -4.39 36.43
N LEU A 276 -19.53 -4.25 35.23
CA LEU A 276 -19.34 -3.08 34.37
C LEU A 276 -20.45 -2.08 34.68
N VAL A 277 -20.12 -1.07 35.48
CA VAL A 277 -21.09 -0.12 36.06
C VAL A 277 -20.96 1.23 35.38
N GLN A 278 -22.08 1.83 35.00
CA GLN A 278 -22.10 3.21 34.53
C GLN A 278 -21.91 4.16 35.72
N ILE A 279 -20.79 4.90 35.72
CA ILE A 279 -20.43 5.83 36.81
C ILE A 279 -20.76 7.29 36.50
N ASP A 280 -20.89 7.61 35.21
CA ASP A 280 -21.29 8.93 34.71
C ASP A 280 -21.97 8.79 33.33
N ALA A 281 -22.31 9.92 32.69
CA ALA A 281 -22.99 9.92 31.40
C ALA A 281 -22.17 9.21 30.29
N SER A 282 -20.84 9.22 30.37
CA SER A 282 -19.94 8.77 29.31
C SER A 282 -19.18 7.49 29.65
N THR A 283 -19.08 7.09 30.93
CA THR A 283 -18.12 6.07 31.37
C THR A 283 -18.80 4.86 32.00
N LEU A 284 -18.47 3.68 31.46
CA LEU A 284 -18.67 2.38 32.08
C LEU A 284 -17.35 1.93 32.73
N LEU A 285 -17.36 1.67 34.03
CA LEU A 285 -16.21 1.26 34.82
C LEU A 285 -16.30 -0.23 35.16
N GLY A 286 -15.29 -1.00 34.76
CA GLY A 286 -15.19 -2.43 35.02
C GLY A 286 -14.57 -2.74 36.39
N PRO A 287 -14.51 -4.03 36.78
CA PRO A 287 -13.93 -4.43 38.05
C PRO A 287 -12.41 -4.20 38.07
N PRO A 288 -11.82 -3.97 39.27
CA PRO A 288 -10.38 -3.90 39.41
C PRO A 288 -9.71 -5.24 39.06
N ALA A 289 -8.45 -5.19 38.61
CA ALA A 289 -7.64 -6.36 38.28
C ALA A 289 -8.25 -7.32 37.23
N PHE A 290 -9.08 -6.79 36.32
CA PHE A 290 -9.63 -7.54 35.20
C PHE A 290 -8.52 -8.11 34.30
N GLN A 291 -8.73 -9.38 33.90
CA GLN A 291 -7.92 -10.09 32.92
C GLN A 291 -8.87 -10.75 31.90
N GLY A 292 -8.65 -10.47 30.63
CA GLY A 292 -9.50 -10.92 29.54
C GLY A 292 -9.50 -9.92 28.39
N THR A 293 -10.47 -10.04 27.50
CA THR A 293 -10.65 -9.11 26.39
C THR A 293 -11.98 -8.37 26.48
N ILE A 294 -11.98 -7.14 25.97
CA ILE A 294 -13.22 -6.42 25.64
C ILE A 294 -13.23 -6.24 24.13
N GLN A 295 -14.30 -6.71 23.48
CA GLN A 295 -14.52 -6.59 22.05
C GLN A 295 -15.70 -5.66 21.78
N VAL A 296 -15.54 -4.74 20.82
CA VAL A 296 -16.59 -3.80 20.44
C VAL A 296 -16.85 -3.86 18.94
N ALA A 297 -18.13 -3.78 18.57
CA ALA A 297 -18.55 -3.79 17.17
C ALA A 297 -19.81 -2.96 16.94
N ARG A 298 -19.83 -2.26 15.80
CA ARG A 298 -20.98 -1.49 15.33
C ARG A 298 -22.04 -2.46 14.79
N ASN A 299 -23.29 -2.31 15.23
CA ASN A 299 -24.39 -3.21 14.86
C ASN A 299 -25.57 -2.45 14.21
N PRO A 300 -25.58 -2.25 12.88
CA PRO A 300 -26.67 -1.55 12.20
C PRO A 300 -27.93 -2.43 11.99
N LEU A 301 -27.89 -3.72 12.31
CA LEU A 301 -28.95 -4.68 11.99
C LEU A 301 -29.79 -5.12 13.20
N GLY A 302 -29.60 -4.50 14.36
CA GLY A 302 -30.28 -4.87 15.60
C GLY A 302 -30.08 -6.35 15.92
N ILE A 303 -31.16 -7.07 16.19
CA ILE A 303 -31.10 -8.47 16.64
C ILE A 303 -30.45 -9.43 15.62
N ARG A 304 -30.53 -9.14 14.31
CA ARG A 304 -29.92 -9.98 13.27
C ARG A 304 -28.40 -9.85 13.26
N GLY A 305 -27.89 -8.62 13.33
CA GLY A 305 -26.44 -8.39 13.43
C GLY A 305 -25.88 -8.87 14.77
N GLU A 306 -26.67 -8.76 15.84
CA GLU A 306 -26.32 -9.31 17.14
C GLU A 306 -26.14 -10.82 17.12
N ALA A 307 -27.04 -11.56 16.45
CA ALA A 307 -26.88 -13.01 16.31
C ALA A 307 -25.59 -13.40 15.56
N ILE A 308 -25.16 -12.58 14.58
CA ILE A 308 -23.89 -12.74 13.88
C ILE A 308 -22.72 -12.51 14.86
N TYR A 309 -22.69 -11.38 15.57
CA TYR A 309 -21.59 -11.07 16.48
C TYR A 309 -21.53 -12.00 17.70
N ASP A 310 -22.66 -12.43 18.25
CA ASP A 310 -22.76 -13.41 19.34
C ASP A 310 -22.10 -14.74 18.99
N ARG A 311 -22.13 -15.12 17.70
CA ARG A 311 -21.46 -16.34 17.21
C ARG A 311 -19.95 -16.14 17.06
N ALA A 312 -19.49 -14.92 16.73
CA ALA A 312 -18.09 -14.62 16.46
C ALA A 312 -17.29 -14.22 17.71
N VAL A 313 -17.97 -13.73 18.76
CA VAL A 313 -17.33 -13.19 19.96
C VAL A 313 -16.38 -14.19 20.61
N GLY A 314 -15.29 -13.68 21.15
CA GLY A 314 -14.21 -14.46 21.75
C GLY A 314 -13.14 -14.89 20.75
N ALA A 315 -13.37 -14.73 19.43
CA ALA A 315 -12.34 -14.87 18.41
C ALA A 315 -11.89 -13.51 17.84
N PHE A 316 -10.60 -13.37 17.54
CA PHE A 316 -10.03 -12.20 16.86
C PHE A 316 -8.71 -12.53 16.14
N VAL A 317 -8.42 -11.80 15.06
CA VAL A 317 -7.21 -11.98 14.24
C VAL A 317 -6.03 -11.26 14.87
N CYS A 318 -4.85 -11.85 14.72
CA CYS A 318 -3.58 -11.23 15.09
C CYS A 318 -2.58 -11.14 13.93
N GLU A 319 -2.75 -11.96 12.90
CA GLU A 319 -1.90 -11.97 11.71
C GLU A 319 -2.73 -12.42 10.50
N ALA A 320 -2.37 -11.89 9.33
CA ALA A 320 -2.80 -12.41 8.04
C ALA A 320 -1.56 -12.76 7.22
N LYS A 321 -1.53 -13.95 6.63
CA LYS A 321 -0.50 -14.37 5.66
C LYS A 321 -1.12 -14.47 4.29
N LEU A 322 -0.46 -13.88 3.30
CA LEU A 322 -0.94 -13.91 1.92
C LEU A 322 -0.19 -14.96 1.08
N THR A 323 -0.94 -15.76 0.34
CA THR A 323 -0.40 -16.74 -0.61
C THR A 323 -1.06 -16.53 -1.96
N ALA A 324 -0.36 -16.82 -3.06
CA ALA A 324 -0.99 -16.81 -4.38
C ALA A 324 -0.40 -17.87 -5.29
N ILE A 325 -1.28 -18.48 -6.09
CA ILE A 325 -0.94 -19.46 -7.13
C ILE A 325 -1.41 -18.87 -8.45
N VAL A 326 -0.56 -18.97 -9.48
CA VAL A 326 -0.89 -18.57 -10.84
C VAL A 326 -0.74 -19.76 -11.76
N ASN A 327 -1.85 -20.14 -12.39
CA ASN A 327 -1.91 -21.17 -13.42
C ASN A 327 -2.37 -20.51 -14.72
N GLU A 328 -1.49 -20.52 -15.73
CA GLU A 328 -1.69 -19.81 -16.99
C GLU A 328 -2.12 -18.35 -16.77
N ALA A 329 -3.31 -17.97 -17.23
CA ALA A 329 -3.87 -16.63 -17.10
C ALA A 329 -4.81 -16.46 -15.90
N LYS A 330 -4.93 -17.46 -15.01
CA LYS A 330 -5.76 -17.40 -13.80
C LYS A 330 -4.88 -17.33 -12.55
N ALA A 331 -5.17 -16.40 -11.66
CA ALA A 331 -4.61 -16.37 -10.32
C ALA A 331 -5.66 -16.69 -9.26
N THR A 332 -5.21 -17.33 -8.19
CA THR A 332 -5.92 -17.41 -6.92
C THR A 332 -5.00 -16.88 -5.84
N TYR A 333 -5.44 -15.88 -5.09
CA TYR A 333 -4.71 -15.35 -3.93
C TYR A 333 -5.56 -15.44 -2.67
N SER A 334 -4.94 -15.52 -1.51
CA SER A 334 -5.68 -15.72 -0.25
C SER A 334 -4.98 -15.12 0.95
N PHE A 335 -5.76 -14.52 1.85
CA PHE A 335 -5.34 -14.20 3.21
C PHE A 335 -5.74 -15.34 4.13
N SER A 336 -4.76 -16.01 4.74
CA SER A 336 -4.97 -16.98 5.80
C SER A 336 -4.74 -16.29 7.15
N TYR A 337 -5.71 -16.37 8.05
CA TYR A 337 -5.71 -15.62 9.30
C TYR A 337 -5.26 -16.47 10.47
N THR A 338 -4.25 -15.98 11.21
CA THR A 338 -3.94 -16.49 12.54
C THR A 338 -4.86 -15.80 13.54
N LYS A 339 -5.68 -16.58 14.25
CA LYS A 339 -6.63 -16.05 15.25
C LYS A 339 -6.36 -16.58 16.65
N ILE A 340 -6.84 -15.83 17.63
CA ILE A 340 -7.01 -16.26 19.02
C ILE A 340 -8.48 -16.53 19.25
N GLY A 341 -8.80 -17.58 20.02
CA GLY A 341 -10.17 -18.00 20.31
C GLY A 341 -10.71 -19.06 19.36
N THR A 342 -11.73 -19.80 19.81
CA THR A 342 -12.28 -20.97 19.09
C THR A 342 -13.53 -20.63 18.28
N SER A 343 -14.10 -19.45 18.45
CA SER A 343 -15.31 -19.03 17.71
C SER A 343 -15.03 -18.88 16.21
N PRO A 344 -16.05 -19.05 15.35
CA PRO A 344 -15.95 -18.72 13.93
C PRO A 344 -15.44 -17.29 13.70
N LEU A 345 -14.58 -17.11 12.70
CA LEU A 345 -13.98 -15.80 12.43
C LEU A 345 -14.83 -14.99 11.45
N LEU A 346 -15.08 -13.73 11.80
CA LEU A 346 -15.78 -12.76 10.97
C LEU A 346 -14.78 -11.70 10.47
N MET A 347 -14.67 -11.54 9.16
CA MET A 347 -13.76 -10.58 8.51
C MET A 347 -14.51 -9.66 7.55
N TRP A 348 -14.13 -8.39 7.52
CA TRP A 348 -14.66 -7.42 6.57
C TRP A 348 -13.93 -7.51 5.23
N ALA A 349 -14.71 -7.65 4.17
CA ALA A 349 -14.26 -7.63 2.79
C ALA A 349 -14.73 -6.33 2.09
N LEU A 350 -13.81 -5.66 1.40
CA LEU A 350 -14.12 -4.47 0.59
C LEU A 350 -14.89 -4.83 -0.69
N PRO A 351 -15.51 -3.86 -1.39
CA PRO A 351 -16.24 -4.13 -2.64
C PRO A 351 -15.45 -4.91 -3.69
N HIS A 352 -14.16 -4.60 -3.89
CA HIS A 352 -13.34 -5.33 -4.87
C HIS A 352 -13.05 -6.78 -4.43
N HIS A 353 -12.91 -7.04 -3.12
CA HIS A 353 -12.82 -8.39 -2.55
C HIS A 353 -14.08 -9.19 -2.84
N ILE A 354 -15.27 -8.62 -2.64
CA ILE A 354 -16.54 -9.30 -2.93
C ILE A 354 -16.68 -9.63 -4.42
N GLN A 355 -16.18 -8.76 -5.31
CA GLN A 355 -16.22 -8.99 -6.76
C GLN A 355 -15.30 -10.11 -7.24
N SER A 356 -14.19 -10.37 -6.55
CA SER A 356 -13.24 -11.46 -6.87
C SER A 356 -13.37 -12.66 -5.93
N LEU A 357 -14.30 -12.63 -4.97
CA LEU A 357 -14.45 -13.68 -3.95
C LEU A 357 -14.67 -15.05 -4.59
N ASP A 358 -13.93 -16.04 -4.09
CA ASP A 358 -14.10 -17.43 -4.50
C ASP A 358 -15.58 -17.86 -4.37
N ALA A 359 -16.07 -18.61 -5.36
CA ALA A 359 -17.43 -19.10 -5.39
C ALA A 359 -17.76 -19.94 -4.14
N GLU A 360 -16.79 -20.65 -3.58
CA GLU A 360 -16.95 -21.46 -2.37
C GLU A 360 -17.26 -20.62 -1.12
N LEU A 361 -16.80 -19.37 -1.09
CA LEU A 361 -17.03 -18.43 0.02
C LEU A 361 -18.34 -17.64 -0.12
N ARG A 362 -19.10 -17.77 -1.22
CA ARG A 362 -20.34 -17.00 -1.41
C ARG A 362 -21.41 -17.29 -0.37
N SER A 363 -21.54 -18.54 0.08
CA SER A 363 -22.47 -18.92 1.16
C SER A 363 -22.05 -18.41 2.54
N HIS A 364 -20.82 -17.91 2.66
CA HIS A 364 -20.24 -17.38 3.90
C HIS A 364 -20.41 -15.85 4.02
N VAL A 365 -20.84 -15.18 2.94
CA VAL A 365 -21.14 -13.75 2.92
C VAL A 365 -22.40 -13.48 3.75
N THR A 366 -22.33 -12.51 4.66
CA THR A 366 -23.46 -12.15 5.52
C THR A 366 -24.21 -10.93 5.00
N GLU A 367 -25.38 -10.65 5.58
CA GLU A 367 -26.13 -9.41 5.32
C GLU A 367 -25.58 -8.18 6.08
N LEU A 368 -24.53 -8.39 6.89
CA LEU A 368 -23.95 -7.34 7.72
C LEU A 368 -22.96 -6.51 6.89
N HIS A 369 -23.30 -5.22 6.73
CA HIS A 369 -22.51 -4.24 5.98
C HIS A 369 -22.17 -3.03 6.85
N LEU A 370 -20.95 -2.52 6.72
CA LEU A 370 -20.52 -1.27 7.35
C LEU A 370 -19.86 -0.35 6.33
N ARG A 371 -20.07 0.95 6.50
CA ARG A 371 -19.46 1.94 5.63
C ARG A 371 -17.99 2.11 6.02
N THR A 372 -17.12 2.08 5.02
CA THR A 372 -15.74 2.55 5.13
C THR A 372 -15.66 4.05 4.80
N SER A 373 -14.60 4.73 5.21
CA SER A 373 -14.43 6.16 4.93
C SER A 373 -14.35 6.48 3.43
N THR A 374 -13.61 5.69 2.63
CA THR A 374 -13.36 5.98 1.20
C THR A 374 -13.53 4.79 0.23
N LYS A 375 -13.88 3.60 0.73
CA LYS A 375 -13.95 2.35 -0.05
C LYS A 375 -15.37 1.78 -0.14
N GLY A 376 -16.40 2.60 0.12
CA GLY A 376 -17.81 2.20 0.07
C GLY A 376 -18.21 1.28 1.21
N MET A 377 -19.16 0.37 0.97
CA MET A 377 -19.63 -0.59 1.97
C MET A 377 -18.72 -1.81 2.03
N ALA A 378 -18.12 -2.07 3.19
CA ALA A 378 -17.52 -3.36 3.50
C ALA A 378 -18.61 -4.37 3.89
N THR A 379 -18.38 -5.64 3.58
CA THR A 379 -19.31 -6.75 3.86
C THR A 379 -18.63 -7.77 4.75
N ALA A 380 -19.31 -8.20 5.82
CA ALA A 380 -18.75 -9.21 6.71
C ALA A 380 -18.90 -10.61 6.12
N VAL A 381 -17.83 -11.40 6.19
CA VAL A 381 -17.72 -12.76 5.65
C VAL A 381 -17.21 -13.69 6.74
N TRP A 382 -17.83 -14.87 6.87
CA TRP A 382 -17.34 -15.93 7.74
C TRP A 382 -16.14 -16.64 7.10
N ALA A 383 -14.92 -16.32 7.52
CA ALA A 383 -13.73 -16.88 6.88
C ALA A 383 -12.50 -16.86 7.79
N GLU A 384 -11.85 -18.01 7.92
CA GLU A 384 -10.46 -18.12 8.42
C GLU A 384 -9.44 -17.95 7.29
N LYS A 385 -9.89 -18.14 6.05
CA LYS A 385 -9.14 -17.89 4.84
C LYS A 385 -10.05 -17.17 3.84
N LEU A 386 -9.70 -15.94 3.45
CA LEU A 386 -10.37 -15.23 2.37
C LEU A 386 -9.62 -15.49 1.07
N THR A 387 -10.31 -16.07 0.10
CA THR A 387 -9.75 -16.46 -1.20
C THR A 387 -10.41 -15.68 -2.32
N PHE A 388 -9.58 -15.21 -3.25
CA PHE A 388 -9.95 -14.36 -4.36
C PHE A 388 -9.39 -14.90 -5.67
N ILE A 389 -10.13 -14.70 -6.76
CA ILE A 389 -9.81 -15.22 -8.08
C ILE A 389 -9.71 -14.06 -9.08
N GLU A 390 -8.57 -13.97 -9.76
CA GLU A 390 -8.40 -13.12 -10.94
C GLU A 390 -8.33 -13.99 -12.20
N PRO A 391 -9.38 -14.00 -13.04
CA PRO A 391 -9.50 -14.97 -14.13
C PRO A 391 -8.70 -14.62 -15.39
N HIS A 392 -8.23 -13.37 -15.51
CA HIS A 392 -7.70 -12.83 -16.77
C HIS A 392 -6.45 -11.98 -16.53
N LEU A 393 -5.35 -12.63 -16.18
CA LEU A 393 -4.05 -11.99 -16.04
C LEU A 393 -3.46 -11.55 -17.41
N PRO A 394 -2.73 -10.42 -17.47
CA PRO A 394 -2.13 -9.90 -18.71
C PRO A 394 -0.83 -10.63 -19.09
N VAL A 395 -0.86 -11.96 -19.17
CA VAL A 395 0.35 -12.81 -19.34
C VAL A 395 1.10 -12.54 -20.66
N THR A 396 0.39 -12.22 -21.73
CA THR A 396 0.99 -11.95 -23.06
C THR A 396 1.55 -10.54 -23.21
N MET A 397 1.26 -9.63 -22.27
CA MET A 397 1.68 -8.24 -22.36
C MET A 397 3.22 -8.12 -22.30
N SER A 398 3.77 -7.23 -23.13
CA SER A 398 5.21 -6.95 -23.27
C SER A 398 5.41 -5.45 -23.51
N PHE A 399 6.58 -5.02 -24.03
CA PHE A 399 6.94 -3.61 -24.24
C PHE A 399 6.08 -2.83 -25.25
N GLY A 400 5.55 -3.50 -26.28
CA GLY A 400 4.77 -2.85 -27.34
C GLY A 400 3.29 -2.65 -27.01
N PRO A 401 2.55 -1.88 -27.83
CA PRO A 401 1.11 -1.71 -27.66
C PRO A 401 0.39 -3.06 -27.55
N TRP A 402 -0.55 -3.14 -26.62
CA TRP A 402 -1.22 -4.38 -26.26
C TRP A 402 -2.70 -4.10 -25.93
N SER A 403 -3.54 -5.13 -26.01
CA SER A 403 -4.94 -5.10 -25.58
C SER A 403 -5.30 -6.45 -24.94
N PRO A 404 -6.19 -6.49 -23.94
CA PRO A 404 -6.69 -7.74 -23.35
C PRO A 404 -7.35 -8.69 -24.35
N THR A 405 -7.85 -8.16 -25.47
CA THR A 405 -8.47 -8.93 -26.55
C THR A 405 -7.49 -9.42 -27.61
N MET A 406 -6.21 -9.05 -27.50
CA MET A 406 -5.17 -9.42 -28.45
C MET A 406 -4.83 -10.91 -28.29
N GLY A 407 -4.84 -11.66 -29.40
CA GLY A 407 -4.37 -13.05 -29.40
C GLY A 407 -2.90 -13.15 -29.01
N ALA A 408 -2.50 -14.22 -28.31
CA ALA A 408 -1.15 -14.38 -27.76
C ALA A 408 -0.01 -14.27 -28.79
N ASN A 409 -0.28 -14.61 -30.05
CA ASN A 409 0.68 -14.57 -31.16
C ASN A 409 0.45 -13.41 -32.13
N ALA A 410 -0.48 -12.50 -31.83
CA ALA A 410 -0.74 -11.36 -32.71
C ALA A 410 0.50 -10.47 -32.79
N LYS A 411 0.85 -10.04 -34.00
CA LYS A 411 1.92 -9.06 -34.24
C LYS A 411 1.32 -7.83 -34.87
N ILE A 412 1.65 -6.67 -34.34
CA ILE A 412 1.23 -5.40 -34.92
C ILE A 412 2.07 -5.14 -36.17
N ARG A 413 1.42 -4.86 -37.29
CA ARG A 413 2.07 -4.49 -38.55
C ARG A 413 1.72 -3.06 -38.88
N TYR A 414 2.71 -2.18 -38.79
CA TYR A 414 2.53 -0.77 -39.09
C TYR A 414 2.62 -0.51 -40.60
N PRO A 415 1.80 0.38 -41.17
CA PRO A 415 1.91 0.77 -42.58
C PRO A 415 3.26 1.41 -42.92
N PRO A 416 3.82 1.22 -44.14
CA PRO A 416 5.13 1.78 -44.53
C PRO A 416 5.25 3.29 -44.32
N ASP A 417 4.26 4.08 -44.72
CA ASP A 417 4.28 5.54 -44.56
C ASP A 417 4.26 5.95 -43.07
N THR A 418 3.60 5.14 -42.23
CA THR A 418 3.59 5.34 -40.78
C THR A 418 4.98 5.06 -40.19
N LEU A 419 5.63 3.98 -40.62
CA LEU A 419 7.00 3.65 -40.20
C LEU A 419 7.99 4.74 -40.62
N ALA A 420 7.89 5.27 -41.84
CA ALA A 420 8.75 6.36 -42.31
C ALA A 420 8.62 7.62 -41.44
N PHE A 421 7.39 7.99 -41.08
CA PHE A 421 7.15 9.13 -40.20
C PHE A 421 7.66 8.89 -38.77
N ILE A 422 7.42 7.69 -38.22
CA ILE A 422 7.94 7.29 -36.90
C ILE A 422 9.47 7.32 -36.92
N SER A 423 10.14 6.83 -37.96
CA SER A 423 11.60 6.85 -38.09
C SER A 423 12.16 8.27 -37.99
N SER A 424 11.62 9.21 -38.78
CA SER A 424 12.06 10.61 -38.74
C SER A 424 11.87 11.27 -37.36
N THR A 425 10.87 10.82 -36.61
CA THR A 425 10.56 11.33 -35.27
C THR A 425 11.47 10.68 -34.23
N ALA A 426 11.68 9.37 -34.32
CA ALA A 426 12.55 8.59 -33.47
C ALA A 426 13.99 9.08 -33.51
N GLU A 427 14.51 9.43 -34.70
CA GLU A 427 15.83 10.02 -34.82
C GLU A 427 15.95 11.38 -34.10
N ARG A 428 14.91 12.21 -34.16
CA ARG A 428 14.88 13.51 -33.47
C ARG A 428 14.81 13.34 -31.97
N ASP A 429 13.90 12.50 -31.48
CA ASP A 429 13.74 12.20 -30.06
C ASP A 429 15.00 11.52 -29.49
N LEU A 430 15.62 10.61 -30.25
CA LEU A 430 16.88 10.00 -29.87
C LEU A 430 18.00 11.04 -29.76
N ARG A 431 18.16 11.91 -30.77
CA ARG A 431 19.18 12.98 -30.71
C ARG A 431 19.03 13.83 -29.44
N ARG A 432 17.80 14.20 -29.08
CA ARG A 432 17.53 14.93 -27.83
C ARG A 432 17.92 14.11 -26.61
N ALA A 433 17.48 12.85 -26.52
CA ALA A 433 17.81 11.97 -25.40
C ALA A 433 19.32 11.69 -25.25
N MET A 434 20.08 11.73 -26.35
CA MET A 434 21.53 11.57 -26.34
C MET A 434 22.27 12.82 -25.82
N THR A 435 21.65 14.00 -25.90
CA THR A 435 22.28 15.30 -25.58
C THR A 435 21.76 15.97 -24.31
N GLU A 436 20.48 15.75 -23.97
CA GLU A 436 19.87 16.33 -22.76
C GLU A 436 20.45 15.62 -21.51
N PRO A 437 20.91 16.36 -20.49
CA PRO A 437 21.43 15.74 -19.28
C PRO A 437 20.33 15.05 -18.50
N ILE A 438 20.64 13.90 -17.90
CA ILE A 438 19.74 13.26 -16.94
C ILE A 438 19.61 14.18 -15.72
N PRO A 439 18.37 14.55 -15.28
CA PRO A 439 18.16 15.41 -14.12
C PRO A 439 18.91 14.91 -12.89
N PRO A 440 19.92 15.65 -12.38
CA PRO A 440 20.84 15.12 -11.37
C PRO A 440 20.25 15.14 -9.95
N ASP A 441 19.18 15.92 -9.73
CA ASP A 441 18.72 16.30 -8.39
C ASP A 441 17.57 15.44 -7.86
N SER A 442 17.05 14.51 -8.67
CA SER A 442 15.83 13.77 -8.35
C SER A 442 15.84 12.38 -9.00
N TYR A 443 15.54 11.35 -8.22
CA TYR A 443 15.29 10.01 -8.76
C TYR A 443 14.03 10.00 -9.62
N TYR A 444 12.99 10.75 -9.25
CA TYR A 444 11.76 10.82 -10.04
C TYR A 444 12.02 11.31 -11.47
N TYR A 445 12.59 12.51 -11.63
CA TYR A 445 12.80 13.10 -12.95
C TYR A 445 13.89 12.37 -13.75
N ALA A 446 14.93 11.86 -13.09
CA ALA A 446 15.93 11.00 -13.72
C ALA A 446 15.30 9.71 -14.28
N GLY A 447 14.51 9.02 -13.45
CA GLY A 447 13.80 7.80 -13.83
C GLY A 447 12.90 8.02 -15.04
N LYS A 448 12.07 9.07 -15.03
CA LYS A 448 11.21 9.41 -16.18
C LYS A 448 12.01 9.62 -17.46
N THR A 449 13.14 10.32 -17.39
CA THR A 449 13.99 10.62 -18.55
C THR A 449 14.66 9.35 -19.08
N LEU A 450 15.16 8.50 -18.20
CA LEU A 450 15.79 7.21 -18.56
C LEU A 450 14.79 6.24 -19.17
N ALA A 451 13.58 6.14 -18.62
CA ALA A 451 12.52 5.28 -19.15
C ALA A 451 12.01 5.74 -20.52
N LYS A 452 11.88 7.06 -20.73
CA LYS A 452 11.63 7.67 -22.04
C LYS A 452 12.70 7.27 -23.04
N PHE A 453 13.97 7.43 -22.68
CA PHE A 453 15.10 7.11 -23.54
C PHE A 453 15.13 5.61 -23.88
N ALA A 454 14.97 4.74 -22.90
CA ALA A 454 14.86 3.30 -23.10
C ALA A 454 13.74 2.92 -24.09
N THR A 455 12.57 3.55 -23.96
CA THR A 455 11.43 3.31 -24.86
C THR A 455 11.73 3.75 -26.29
N ILE A 456 12.42 4.88 -26.50
CA ILE A 456 12.84 5.32 -27.84
C ILE A 456 13.79 4.29 -28.46
N VAL A 457 14.79 3.80 -27.72
CA VAL A 457 15.74 2.79 -28.20
C VAL A 457 15.03 1.49 -28.55
N TRP A 458 14.09 1.04 -27.69
CA TRP A 458 13.26 -0.13 -27.97
C TRP A 458 12.43 0.04 -29.25
N VAL A 459 11.80 1.20 -29.48
CA VAL A 459 11.06 1.48 -30.73
C VAL A 459 11.98 1.38 -31.95
N ILE A 460 13.17 1.96 -31.89
CA ILE A 460 14.12 1.95 -33.01
C ILE A 460 14.55 0.53 -33.35
N LYS A 461 14.77 -0.33 -32.35
CA LYS A 461 15.11 -1.73 -32.57
C LYS A 461 13.91 -2.55 -33.05
N ASP A 462 12.86 -2.66 -32.23
CA ASP A 462 11.81 -3.67 -32.39
C ASP A 462 10.69 -3.23 -33.35
N VAL A 463 10.46 -1.93 -33.50
CA VAL A 463 9.40 -1.41 -34.39
C VAL A 463 9.96 -0.98 -35.73
N LEU A 464 11.13 -0.32 -35.75
CA LEU A 464 11.75 0.19 -36.97
C LEU A 464 12.80 -0.76 -37.57
N GLY A 465 13.29 -1.75 -36.82
CA GLY A 465 14.29 -2.70 -37.31
C GLY A 465 15.67 -2.08 -37.58
N ASN A 466 16.01 -0.96 -36.93
CA ASN A 466 17.28 -0.27 -37.14
C ASN A 466 18.27 -0.59 -36.01
N ASP A 467 19.00 -1.70 -36.16
CA ASP A 467 19.94 -2.20 -35.17
C ASP A 467 21.14 -1.26 -34.91
N GLU A 468 21.64 -0.57 -35.94
CA GLU A 468 22.81 0.31 -35.82
C GLU A 468 22.51 1.53 -34.94
N VAL A 469 21.40 2.22 -35.23
CA VAL A 469 20.97 3.39 -34.45
C VAL A 469 20.55 2.98 -33.04
N ALA A 470 19.84 1.85 -32.91
CA ALA A 470 19.46 1.31 -31.60
C ALA A 470 20.69 0.97 -30.75
N SER A 471 21.74 0.36 -31.33
CA SER A 471 22.97 0.02 -30.62
C SER A 471 23.70 1.25 -30.10
N THR A 472 23.74 2.33 -30.90
CA THR A 472 24.32 3.62 -30.49
C THR A 472 23.55 4.23 -29.31
N GLY A 473 22.22 4.27 -29.40
CA GLY A 473 21.36 4.76 -28.31
C GLY A 473 21.49 3.91 -27.04
N LEU A 474 21.52 2.58 -27.19
CA LEU A 474 21.67 1.63 -26.09
C LEU A 474 23.01 1.80 -25.37
N ALA A 475 24.11 2.04 -26.10
CA ALA A 475 25.42 2.28 -25.50
C ALA A 475 25.41 3.53 -24.61
N LYS A 476 24.81 4.64 -25.07
CA LYS A 476 24.66 5.85 -24.26
C LYS A 476 23.72 5.65 -23.08
N LEU A 477 22.59 4.98 -23.27
CA LEU A 477 21.66 4.67 -22.17
C LEU A 477 22.34 3.84 -21.08
N LYS A 478 23.12 2.82 -21.44
CA LYS A 478 23.91 2.03 -20.48
C LYS A 478 24.95 2.88 -19.75
N HIS A 479 25.60 3.81 -20.46
CA HIS A 479 26.54 4.74 -19.84
C HIS A 479 25.86 5.63 -18.77
N GLU A 480 24.69 6.20 -19.07
CA GLU A 480 23.94 6.99 -18.10
C GLU A 480 23.45 6.15 -16.92
N MET A 481 22.94 4.93 -17.18
CA MET A 481 22.52 4.00 -16.13
C MET A 481 23.67 3.54 -15.24
N ALA A 482 24.87 3.36 -15.79
CA ALA A 482 26.05 2.92 -15.02
C ALA A 482 26.38 3.87 -13.86
N LYS A 483 26.10 5.18 -14.01
CA LYS A 483 26.25 6.17 -12.94
C LYS A 483 25.40 5.81 -11.72
N TYR A 484 24.16 5.38 -11.93
CA TYR A 484 23.22 5.02 -10.87
C TYR A 484 23.56 3.65 -10.26
N VAL A 485 23.93 2.68 -11.08
CA VAL A 485 24.38 1.35 -10.62
C VAL A 485 25.63 1.46 -9.74
N ALA A 486 26.55 2.36 -10.11
CA ALA A 486 27.76 2.67 -9.35
C ALA A 486 27.51 3.61 -8.15
N ASN A 487 26.28 4.12 -7.99
CA ASN A 487 25.85 5.03 -6.93
C ASN A 487 26.61 6.39 -6.94
N GLN A 488 26.87 6.96 -8.13
CA GLN A 488 27.69 8.16 -8.37
C GLN A 488 26.88 9.39 -8.84
N GLN A 489 25.55 9.30 -8.85
CA GLN A 489 24.65 10.44 -9.01
C GLN A 489 24.79 11.44 -7.86
N ARG A 490 24.31 12.68 -8.05
CA ARG A 490 24.50 13.79 -7.09
C ARG A 490 24.02 13.42 -5.69
N TYR A 491 22.88 12.76 -5.61
CA TYR A 491 22.29 12.26 -4.37
C TYR A 491 22.36 10.71 -4.33
N PRO A 492 23.44 10.13 -3.78
CA PRO A 492 23.59 8.67 -3.66
C PRO A 492 22.49 8.02 -2.82
N LEU A 493 22.17 6.75 -3.13
CA LEU A 493 21.35 5.91 -2.27
C LEU A 493 22.16 5.43 -1.07
N TYR A 494 21.46 5.35 0.06
CA TYR A 494 21.92 4.69 1.28
C TYR A 494 20.94 3.59 1.62
N TYR A 495 21.47 2.47 2.10
CA TYR A 495 20.63 1.47 2.75
C TYR A 495 20.38 1.91 4.18
N ASP A 496 19.15 2.28 4.48
CA ASP A 496 18.71 2.58 5.82
C ASP A 496 18.41 1.28 6.58
N ASN A 497 19.29 0.95 7.51
CA ASN A 497 19.19 -0.25 8.33
C ASN A 497 18.13 -0.11 9.45
N SER A 498 17.59 1.10 9.69
CA SER A 498 16.55 1.34 10.70
C SER A 498 15.17 0.96 10.19
N TRP A 499 14.82 1.39 8.98
CA TRP A 499 13.54 1.09 8.32
C TRP A 499 13.64 0.08 7.17
N LYS A 500 14.85 -0.49 6.98
CA LYS A 500 15.14 -1.63 6.11
C LYS A 500 14.80 -1.38 4.65
N GLY A 501 15.46 -0.42 4.01
CA GLY A 501 15.25 -0.06 2.61
C GLY A 501 16.31 0.87 2.06
N VAL A 502 16.18 1.26 0.80
CA VAL A 502 17.11 2.21 0.17
C VAL A 502 16.47 3.57 -0.02
N VAL A 503 17.19 4.61 0.35
CA VAL A 503 16.71 6.01 0.32
C VAL A 503 17.74 6.91 -0.35
N SER A 504 17.27 7.89 -1.11
CA SER A 504 18.13 9.01 -1.57
C SER A 504 18.63 9.79 -0.36
N ASN A 505 19.87 10.30 -0.41
CA ASN A 505 20.37 11.17 0.65
C ASN A 505 19.90 12.62 0.56
N ALA A 506 19.14 13.00 -0.48
CA ALA A 506 18.67 14.36 -0.70
C ALA A 506 17.87 14.91 0.49
N GLY A 507 17.04 14.07 1.12
CA GLY A 507 16.10 14.48 2.15
C GLY A 507 16.53 14.24 3.60
N PHE A 508 17.84 14.01 3.85
CA PHE A 508 18.35 13.96 5.23
C PHE A 508 18.24 15.32 5.94
N ASN A 509 18.31 16.42 5.18
CA ASN A 509 18.18 17.80 5.69
C ASN A 509 16.93 18.53 5.18
N ASP A 510 16.19 17.95 4.24
CA ASP A 510 14.96 18.49 3.68
C ASP A 510 13.94 17.36 3.48
N PRO A 511 12.97 17.17 4.39
CA PRO A 511 11.99 16.10 4.27
C PRO A 511 11.18 16.10 2.97
N GLY A 512 11.08 17.25 2.27
CA GLY A 512 10.36 17.37 1.00
C GLY A 512 11.21 17.09 -0.24
N ALA A 513 12.54 16.96 -0.10
CA ALA A 513 13.43 16.74 -1.23
C ALA A 513 13.09 15.44 -1.96
N ASP A 514 13.09 15.52 -3.30
CA ASP A 514 12.69 14.42 -4.19
C ASP A 514 11.36 13.80 -3.74
N PHE A 515 10.35 14.66 -3.51
CA PHE A 515 8.99 14.29 -3.13
C PHE A 515 8.89 13.49 -1.82
N GLY A 516 9.91 13.58 -0.97
CA GLY A 516 10.00 12.84 0.29
C GLY A 516 10.51 11.42 0.12
N ASN A 517 11.26 11.13 -0.96
CA ASN A 517 11.91 9.83 -1.17
C ASN A 517 12.69 9.39 0.07
N THR A 518 13.48 10.27 0.71
CA THR A 518 14.21 9.89 1.93
C THR A 518 13.30 9.44 3.07
N HIS A 519 12.04 9.83 3.07
CA HIS A 519 11.03 9.46 4.05
C HIS A 519 10.13 8.32 3.54
N TYR A 520 10.57 7.54 2.55
CA TYR A 520 9.84 6.43 1.94
C TYR A 520 8.56 6.82 1.19
N ASN A 521 8.40 8.08 0.79
CA ASN A 521 7.37 8.43 -0.18
C ASN A 521 7.77 7.90 -1.55
N ASP A 522 6.78 7.41 -2.29
CA ASP A 522 6.84 7.34 -3.76
C ASP A 522 7.92 6.41 -4.32
N HIS A 523 8.51 5.52 -3.52
CA HIS A 523 9.57 4.61 -3.96
C HIS A 523 9.15 3.77 -5.18
N HIS A 524 7.95 3.20 -5.17
CA HIS A 524 7.38 2.50 -6.33
C HIS A 524 7.26 3.38 -7.59
N PHE A 525 6.91 4.67 -7.45
CA PHE A 525 6.89 5.61 -8.57
C PHE A 525 8.30 5.88 -9.11
N HIS A 526 9.24 6.21 -8.22
CA HIS A 526 10.60 6.61 -8.60
C HIS A 526 11.37 5.41 -9.16
N PHE A 527 11.46 4.33 -8.38
CA PHE A 527 12.27 3.17 -8.70
C PHE A 527 11.63 2.31 -9.80
N GLY A 528 10.30 2.35 -9.96
CA GLY A 528 9.60 1.69 -11.08
C GLY A 528 10.15 2.10 -12.44
N TYR A 529 10.50 3.37 -12.64
CA TYR A 529 11.13 3.84 -13.87
C TYR A 529 12.53 3.27 -14.12
N PHE A 530 13.35 3.11 -13.08
CA PHE A 530 14.67 2.49 -13.19
C PHE A 530 14.58 0.98 -13.44
N VAL A 531 13.62 0.31 -12.79
CA VAL A 531 13.33 -1.11 -13.01
C VAL A 531 12.86 -1.34 -14.45
N TYR A 532 11.95 -0.52 -14.96
CA TYR A 532 11.52 -0.58 -16.36
C TYR A 532 12.69 -0.33 -17.32
N THR A 533 13.50 0.69 -17.08
CA THR A 533 14.69 0.99 -17.89
C THR A 533 15.64 -0.20 -17.93
N SER A 534 15.89 -0.83 -16.78
CA SER A 534 16.74 -2.03 -16.67
C SER A 534 16.15 -3.22 -17.44
N ALA A 535 14.83 -3.41 -17.38
CA ALA A 535 14.14 -4.46 -18.14
C ALA A 535 14.28 -4.25 -19.64
N VAL A 536 14.14 -3.01 -20.14
CA VAL A 536 14.38 -2.70 -21.55
C VAL A 536 15.83 -2.96 -21.94
N ILE A 537 16.81 -2.51 -21.15
CA ILE A 537 18.23 -2.76 -21.44
C ILE A 537 18.52 -4.26 -21.50
N GLY A 538 18.10 -5.03 -20.48
CA GLY A 538 18.33 -6.47 -20.43
C GLY A 538 17.60 -7.24 -21.54
N TYR A 539 16.47 -6.73 -22.03
CA TYR A 539 15.79 -7.29 -23.20
C TYR A 539 16.55 -7.02 -24.50
N LEU A 540 17.09 -5.82 -24.68
CA LEU A 540 17.83 -5.42 -25.88
C LEU A 540 19.26 -5.98 -25.92
N ASP A 541 19.87 -6.22 -24.75
CA ASP A 541 21.18 -6.85 -24.57
C ASP A 541 21.21 -7.66 -23.27
N LEU A 542 21.06 -8.99 -23.40
CA LEU A 542 21.07 -9.92 -22.27
C LEU A 542 22.40 -9.96 -21.52
N ASP A 543 23.53 -9.72 -22.20
CA ASP A 543 24.86 -9.79 -21.56
C ASP A 543 25.02 -8.71 -20.49
N TRP A 544 24.32 -7.57 -20.63
CA TRP A 544 24.29 -6.50 -19.65
C TRP A 544 23.87 -6.96 -18.25
N LEU A 545 23.00 -7.97 -18.16
CA LEU A 545 22.53 -8.52 -16.87
C LEU A 545 23.67 -9.12 -16.04
N THR A 546 24.72 -9.62 -16.69
CA THR A 546 25.87 -10.28 -16.04
C THR A 546 27.05 -9.34 -15.80
N GLN A 547 26.96 -8.09 -16.28
CA GLN A 547 28.03 -7.10 -16.12
C GLN A 547 27.94 -6.42 -14.75
N GLY A 548 29.01 -6.54 -13.96
CA GLY A 548 29.16 -5.86 -12.67
C GLY A 548 27.98 -6.15 -11.71
N HIS A 549 27.32 -5.09 -11.25
CA HIS A 549 26.21 -5.17 -10.30
C HIS A 549 24.84 -4.85 -10.92
N ASN A 550 24.71 -4.81 -12.25
CA ASN A 550 23.49 -4.35 -12.93
C ASN A 550 22.22 -5.07 -12.44
N LYS A 551 22.17 -6.41 -12.57
CA LYS A 551 21.02 -7.21 -12.12
C LYS A 551 20.75 -7.08 -10.62
N ALA A 552 21.80 -7.14 -9.80
CA ALA A 552 21.66 -7.08 -8.35
C ALA A 552 21.18 -5.69 -7.88
N TRP A 553 21.63 -4.61 -8.51
CA TRP A 553 21.18 -3.25 -8.23
C TRP A 553 19.72 -3.05 -8.61
N THR A 554 19.29 -3.55 -9.77
CA THR A 554 17.87 -3.50 -10.14
C THR A 554 17.02 -4.37 -9.20
N ASN A 555 17.48 -5.57 -8.82
CA ASN A 555 16.78 -6.39 -7.83
C ASN A 555 16.66 -5.66 -6.48
N MET A 556 17.71 -5.02 -6.00
CA MET A 556 17.68 -4.20 -4.78
C MET A 556 16.57 -3.13 -4.82
N LEU A 557 16.38 -2.45 -5.96
CA LEU A 557 15.27 -1.50 -6.13
C LEU A 557 13.90 -2.18 -6.08
N VAL A 558 13.74 -3.34 -6.72
CA VAL A 558 12.47 -4.09 -6.65
C VAL A 558 12.18 -4.56 -5.23
N LYS A 559 13.19 -5.06 -4.51
CA LYS A 559 13.05 -5.48 -3.11
C LYS A 559 12.58 -4.34 -2.23
N ASP A 560 13.09 -3.14 -2.46
CA ASP A 560 12.73 -2.00 -1.63
C ASP A 560 11.22 -1.71 -1.60
N PHE A 561 10.53 -1.73 -2.75
CA PHE A 561 9.08 -1.43 -2.80
C PHE A 561 8.17 -2.66 -2.94
N ALA A 562 8.72 -3.82 -3.37
CA ALA A 562 7.96 -5.02 -3.74
C ALA A 562 8.67 -6.35 -3.39
N GLU A 563 9.46 -6.41 -2.31
CA GLU A 563 10.00 -7.68 -1.78
C GLU A 563 8.88 -8.68 -1.51
N SER A 564 9.19 -9.96 -1.68
CA SER A 564 8.25 -11.07 -1.64
C SER A 564 8.63 -12.12 -0.59
N GLU A 565 9.61 -11.83 0.25
CA GLU A 565 9.96 -12.60 1.45
C GLU A 565 9.20 -12.10 2.68
N TYR A 566 8.31 -12.92 3.24
CA TYR A 566 7.53 -12.56 4.44
C TYR A 566 8.37 -12.31 5.69
N ASN A 567 9.37 -13.15 5.91
CA ASN A 567 10.22 -13.13 7.11
C ASN A 567 11.61 -12.57 6.78
N GLY A 568 11.67 -11.68 5.78
CA GLY A 568 12.92 -11.11 5.30
C GLY A 568 13.60 -10.26 6.36
N ARG A 569 14.93 -10.22 6.32
CA ARG A 569 15.74 -9.40 7.23
C ARG A 569 15.93 -7.97 6.71
N ASP A 570 16.05 -7.84 5.38
CA ASP A 570 16.65 -6.66 4.76
C ASP A 570 15.64 -5.73 4.08
N TYR A 571 14.48 -6.24 3.65
CA TYR A 571 13.43 -5.45 3.02
C TYR A 571 12.05 -5.96 3.47
N PRO A 572 11.10 -5.06 3.81
CA PRO A 572 9.76 -5.45 4.21
C PRO A 572 8.99 -6.01 3.02
N PHE A 573 8.20 -7.04 3.29
CA PHE A 573 7.30 -7.63 2.31
C PHE A 573 6.36 -6.56 1.72
N GLN A 574 6.41 -6.39 0.40
CA GLN A 574 5.49 -5.54 -0.36
C GLN A 574 5.31 -4.13 0.24
N ARG A 575 6.41 -3.41 0.51
CA ARG A 575 6.39 -2.10 1.19
C ARG A 575 5.27 -1.19 0.72
N SER A 576 5.14 -1.00 -0.60
CA SER A 576 4.19 -0.07 -1.19
C SER A 576 2.83 -0.72 -1.46
N PHE A 577 2.80 -1.94 -2.01
CA PHE A 577 1.57 -2.59 -2.47
C PHE A 577 0.76 -3.19 -1.32
N ASP A 578 -0.38 -2.57 -0.98
CA ASP A 578 -1.29 -3.07 0.03
C ASP A 578 -2.31 -4.04 -0.61
N TRP A 579 -2.10 -5.34 -0.38
CA TRP A 579 -2.94 -6.39 -0.95
C TRP A 579 -4.38 -6.40 -0.43
N TRP A 580 -4.66 -5.78 0.72
CA TRP A 580 -6.03 -5.68 1.24
C TRP A 580 -6.78 -4.48 0.65
N HIS A 581 -6.07 -3.40 0.32
CA HIS A 581 -6.63 -2.28 -0.43
C HIS A 581 -6.66 -2.51 -1.95
N GLY A 582 -5.82 -3.42 -2.44
CA GLY A 582 -5.71 -3.81 -3.84
C GLY A 582 -4.93 -2.82 -4.70
N HIS A 583 -4.13 -1.95 -4.09
CA HIS A 583 -3.27 -0.98 -4.77
C HIS A 583 -2.15 -0.51 -3.83
N SER A 584 -1.20 0.29 -4.32
CA SER A 584 -0.12 0.80 -3.50
C SER A 584 -0.49 2.06 -2.71
N TRP A 585 0.20 2.28 -1.59
CA TRP A 585 0.22 3.55 -0.86
C TRP A 585 1.53 4.29 -1.10
N ALA A 586 1.42 5.57 -1.47
CA ALA A 586 2.52 6.44 -1.81
C ALA A 586 3.20 7.03 -0.56
N LYS A 587 2.40 7.53 0.39
CA LYS A 587 2.89 8.13 1.64
C LYS A 587 3.67 7.15 2.54
N GLY A 588 4.94 7.45 2.76
CA GLY A 588 5.83 6.80 3.73
C GLY A 588 5.69 7.38 5.14
N LEU A 589 6.81 7.79 5.73
CA LEU A 589 6.97 8.16 7.14
C LEU A 589 6.50 9.60 7.46
N PHE A 590 5.33 9.98 6.98
CA PHE A 590 4.65 11.24 7.32
C PHE A 590 3.40 10.95 8.14
N GLU A 591 3.27 11.61 9.29
CA GLU A 591 2.01 11.54 10.05
C GLU A 591 0.88 12.18 9.24
N SER A 592 -0.32 11.63 9.34
CA SER A 592 -1.48 12.21 8.65
C SER A 592 -2.78 11.84 9.33
N ALA A 593 -3.61 12.84 9.61
CA ALA A 593 -4.96 12.62 10.11
C ALA A 593 -5.81 11.81 9.13
N ASP A 594 -5.57 11.97 7.82
CA ASP A 594 -6.30 11.28 6.76
C ASP A 594 -5.70 9.91 6.38
N GLY A 595 -4.62 9.51 7.04
CA GLY A 595 -3.92 8.26 6.77
C GLY A 595 -3.01 8.30 5.54
N LYS A 596 -2.76 7.13 4.96
CA LYS A 596 -2.02 6.96 3.72
C LYS A 596 -2.77 7.54 2.53
N ASP A 597 -2.03 7.89 1.47
CA ASP A 597 -2.61 8.39 0.23
C ASP A 597 -1.96 7.79 -1.01
N GLN A 598 -2.72 7.86 -2.10
CA GLN A 598 -2.34 7.46 -3.43
C GLN A 598 -2.98 8.42 -4.44
N GLU A 599 -2.16 9.04 -5.31
CA GLU A 599 -2.59 9.96 -6.36
C GLU A 599 -2.42 9.30 -7.74
N SER A 600 -1.17 9.06 -8.15
CA SER A 600 -0.82 8.61 -9.50
C SER A 600 -1.07 7.11 -9.72
N THR A 601 -2.32 6.75 -9.99
CA THR A 601 -2.70 5.35 -10.31
C THR A 601 -1.98 4.78 -11.53
N SER A 602 -1.60 5.63 -12.48
CA SER A 602 -0.84 5.20 -13.66
C SER A 602 0.63 4.92 -13.34
N GLU A 603 1.27 5.66 -12.43
CA GLU A 603 2.63 5.31 -11.97
C GLU A 603 2.62 4.08 -11.06
N ASP A 604 1.57 3.87 -10.26
CA ASP A 604 1.38 2.63 -9.48
C ASP A 604 1.25 1.40 -10.40
N GLY A 605 0.40 1.51 -11.42
CA GLY A 605 0.26 0.47 -12.45
C GLY A 605 1.55 0.27 -13.26
N PHE A 606 2.28 1.35 -13.53
CA PHE A 606 3.57 1.28 -14.22
C PHE A 606 4.65 0.58 -13.38
N ALA A 607 4.67 0.77 -12.06
CA ALA A 607 5.57 0.05 -11.16
C ALA A 607 5.29 -1.46 -11.18
N SER A 608 4.02 -1.89 -11.10
CA SER A 608 3.62 -3.31 -11.26
C SER A 608 4.02 -3.88 -12.62
N TYR A 609 3.86 -3.09 -13.68
CA TYR A 609 4.29 -3.45 -15.02
C TYR A 609 5.82 -3.58 -15.12
N ALA A 610 6.59 -2.69 -14.49
CA ALA A 610 8.04 -2.77 -14.43
C ALA A 610 8.50 -4.04 -13.71
N VAL A 611 7.87 -4.42 -12.59
CA VAL A 611 8.13 -5.68 -11.88
C VAL A 611 7.87 -6.89 -12.78
N LYS A 612 6.72 -6.92 -13.49
CA LYS A 612 6.40 -7.97 -14.47
C LYS A 612 7.51 -8.09 -15.52
N MET A 613 7.87 -6.97 -16.16
CA MET A 613 8.82 -6.96 -17.27
C MET A 613 10.23 -7.32 -16.82
N TRP A 614 10.65 -6.86 -15.65
CA TRP A 614 11.93 -7.24 -15.08
C TRP A 614 12.00 -8.73 -14.77
N GLY A 615 10.98 -9.28 -14.09
CA GLY A 615 10.89 -10.72 -13.82
C GLY A 615 10.99 -11.56 -15.10
N LYS A 616 10.25 -11.15 -16.14
CA LYS A 616 10.31 -11.79 -17.47
C LYS A 616 11.72 -11.77 -18.07
N VAL A 617 12.40 -10.63 -18.02
CA VAL A 617 13.72 -10.42 -18.64
C VAL A 617 14.82 -11.20 -17.91
N ILE A 618 14.76 -11.29 -16.57
CA ILE A 618 15.76 -12.01 -15.78
C ILE A 618 15.47 -13.50 -15.60
N GLY A 619 14.35 -13.99 -16.13
CA GLY A 619 13.89 -15.38 -15.98
C GLY A 619 13.31 -15.72 -14.60
N ASP A 620 12.90 -14.72 -13.81
CA ASP A 620 12.19 -14.93 -12.55
C ASP A 620 10.67 -15.04 -12.80
N ALA A 621 10.23 -16.28 -13.02
CA ALA A 621 8.84 -16.59 -13.33
C ALA A 621 7.87 -16.19 -12.19
N ASN A 622 8.30 -16.26 -10.93
CA ASN A 622 7.45 -15.88 -9.79
C ASN A 622 7.28 -14.36 -9.71
N MET A 623 8.34 -13.60 -9.98
CA MET A 623 8.25 -12.15 -10.11
C MET A 623 7.37 -11.71 -11.28
N GLU A 624 7.48 -12.37 -12.45
CA GLU A 624 6.59 -12.08 -13.59
C GLU A 624 5.12 -12.37 -13.25
N LYS A 625 4.83 -13.54 -12.67
CA LYS A 625 3.48 -13.92 -12.20
C LYS A 625 2.94 -12.93 -11.16
N ARG A 626 3.77 -12.47 -10.23
CA ARG A 626 3.41 -11.48 -9.22
C ARG A 626 3.06 -10.13 -9.86
N GLY A 627 3.87 -9.63 -10.79
CA GLY A 627 3.56 -8.40 -11.54
C GLY A 627 2.26 -8.51 -12.35
N ASN A 628 1.98 -9.66 -12.97
CA ASN A 628 0.69 -9.92 -13.63
C ASN A 628 -0.49 -9.85 -12.66
N LEU A 629 -0.36 -10.47 -11.48
CA LEU A 629 -1.40 -10.47 -10.46
C LEU A 629 -1.63 -9.07 -9.88
N MET A 630 -0.57 -8.32 -9.57
CA MET A 630 -0.66 -6.94 -9.08
C MET A 630 -1.47 -6.07 -10.06
N LEU A 631 -1.20 -6.17 -11.36
CA LEU A 631 -1.95 -5.46 -12.39
C LEU A 631 -3.43 -5.86 -12.44
N ALA A 632 -3.77 -7.14 -12.25
CA ALA A 632 -5.15 -7.61 -12.26
C ALA A 632 -5.94 -7.08 -11.05
N VAL A 633 -5.34 -7.14 -9.87
CA VAL A 633 -5.93 -6.58 -8.65
C VAL A 633 -6.10 -5.06 -8.77
N GLN A 634 -5.09 -4.34 -9.30
CA GLN A 634 -5.17 -2.90 -9.58
C GLN A 634 -6.25 -2.56 -10.61
N ALA A 635 -6.38 -3.32 -11.71
CA ALA A 635 -7.42 -3.10 -12.70
C ALA A 635 -8.82 -3.17 -12.05
N ARG A 636 -9.04 -4.09 -11.12
CA ARG A 636 -10.29 -4.17 -10.37
C ARG A 636 -10.44 -3.03 -9.35
N SER A 637 -9.43 -2.82 -8.51
CA SER A 637 -9.50 -1.85 -7.41
C SER A 637 -9.57 -0.41 -7.92
N PHE A 638 -8.86 -0.06 -9.00
CA PHE A 638 -8.92 1.26 -9.64
C PHE A 638 -10.32 1.58 -10.13
N ASN A 639 -11.02 0.65 -10.78
CA ASN A 639 -12.39 0.86 -11.24
C ASN A 639 -13.44 0.92 -10.10
N ASN A 640 -13.08 0.47 -8.90
CA ASN A 640 -13.90 0.66 -7.72
C ASN A 640 -13.65 2.03 -7.07
N TYR A 641 -12.38 2.41 -6.93
CA TYR A 641 -11.99 3.47 -6.00
C TYR A 641 -11.55 4.76 -6.67
N PHE A 642 -10.94 4.70 -7.85
CA PHE A 642 -10.30 5.85 -8.52
C PHE A 642 -10.99 6.25 -9.81
N TYR A 643 -11.40 5.28 -10.64
CA TYR A 643 -12.04 5.49 -11.94
C TYR A 643 -13.55 5.34 -11.81
N LEU A 644 -14.24 6.48 -11.80
CA LEU A 644 -15.64 6.59 -11.42
C LEU A 644 -16.52 6.63 -12.68
N LEU A 645 -16.92 5.44 -13.15
CA LEU A 645 -18.04 5.31 -14.08
C LEU A 645 -19.31 5.91 -13.46
N SER A 646 -20.24 6.37 -14.30
CA SER A 646 -21.49 7.01 -13.84
C SER A 646 -22.33 6.11 -12.92
N ASN A 647 -22.15 4.79 -13.01
CA ASN A 647 -22.80 3.79 -12.16
C ASN A 647 -21.90 3.27 -11.03
N ASN A 648 -20.78 3.92 -10.71
CA ASN A 648 -19.86 3.49 -9.64
C ASN A 648 -20.65 3.38 -8.32
N PRO A 649 -20.69 2.19 -7.69
CA PRO A 649 -21.51 1.96 -6.49
C PRO A 649 -20.78 2.32 -5.19
N VAL A 650 -19.52 2.74 -5.27
CA VAL A 650 -18.61 2.88 -4.12
C VAL A 650 -18.56 4.32 -3.62
N GLN A 651 -18.27 5.26 -4.52
CA GLN A 651 -18.10 6.66 -4.16
C GLN A 651 -19.43 7.39 -4.04
N PRO A 652 -19.51 8.47 -3.24
CA PRO A 652 -20.74 9.25 -3.08
C PRO A 652 -21.29 9.74 -4.43
N PRO A 653 -22.60 9.62 -4.70
CA PRO A 653 -23.18 10.02 -5.99
C PRO A 653 -22.91 11.47 -6.40
N ARG A 654 -22.75 12.39 -5.43
CA ARG A 654 -22.40 13.80 -5.68
C ARG A 654 -20.96 14.00 -6.17
N PHE A 655 -20.09 13.03 -5.91
CA PHE A 655 -18.68 13.06 -6.27
C PHE A 655 -18.39 12.30 -7.58
N VAL A 656 -19.15 11.26 -7.89
CA VAL A 656 -19.02 10.44 -9.12
C VAL A 656 -18.90 11.25 -10.43
N PRO A 657 -19.61 12.38 -10.64
CA PRO A 657 -19.45 13.21 -11.85
C PRO A 657 -18.02 13.75 -12.09
N ASN A 658 -17.15 13.74 -11.08
CA ASN A 658 -15.74 14.09 -11.22
C ASN A 658 -14.95 13.08 -12.07
N LYS A 659 -15.47 11.87 -12.28
CA LYS A 659 -14.85 10.74 -13.02
C LYS A 659 -13.57 10.19 -12.41
N VAL A 660 -12.78 10.97 -11.68
CA VAL A 660 -11.66 10.49 -10.88
C VAL A 660 -11.75 10.99 -9.43
N THR A 661 -11.09 10.29 -8.50
CA THR A 661 -10.97 10.77 -7.11
C THR A 661 -10.01 11.92 -6.93
N GLY A 662 -9.09 12.15 -7.86
CA GLY A 662 -7.87 12.89 -7.58
C GLY A 662 -7.04 12.08 -6.57
N ILE A 663 -6.65 12.72 -5.47
CA ILE A 663 -5.90 12.07 -4.40
C ILE A 663 -6.86 11.27 -3.51
N LEU A 664 -6.65 9.96 -3.44
CA LEU A 664 -7.37 9.09 -2.52
C LEU A 664 -6.54 8.90 -1.25
N PHE A 665 -7.14 9.21 -0.10
CA PHE A 665 -6.61 8.91 1.22
C PHE A 665 -7.39 7.75 1.85
N GLU A 666 -6.89 7.22 2.96
CA GLU A 666 -7.66 6.29 3.79
C GLU A 666 -8.92 6.94 4.36
N ASN A 667 -8.91 8.24 4.71
CA ASN A 667 -10.06 8.95 5.30
C ASN A 667 -10.88 9.81 4.32
N LYS A 668 -10.26 10.32 3.25
CA LYS A 668 -10.88 11.28 2.33
C LYS A 668 -10.59 10.99 0.85
N ILE A 669 -11.38 11.60 -0.03
CA ILE A 669 -11.09 11.72 -1.46
C ILE A 669 -11.06 13.21 -1.82
N ASP A 670 -10.08 13.63 -2.61
CA ASP A 670 -9.82 15.03 -2.92
C ASP A 670 -9.54 15.21 -4.42
N TYR A 671 -10.51 15.78 -5.15
CA TYR A 671 -10.43 16.08 -6.57
C TYR A 671 -9.53 17.31 -6.80
N THR A 672 -8.24 17.07 -6.65
CA THR A 672 -7.15 18.04 -6.73
C THR A 672 -5.86 17.28 -7.09
N THR A 673 -4.75 18.00 -7.22
CA THR A 673 -3.40 17.42 -7.21
C THR A 673 -2.52 18.17 -6.22
N TYR A 674 -1.35 17.62 -5.90
CA TYR A 674 -0.35 18.36 -5.09
C TYR A 674 0.21 19.62 -5.78
N PHE A 675 -0.08 19.82 -7.07
CA PHE A 675 0.52 20.87 -7.90
C PHE A 675 -0.50 21.68 -8.74
N GLY A 676 -1.81 21.52 -8.49
CA GLY A 676 -2.84 22.36 -9.09
C GLY A 676 -4.21 21.70 -9.31
N ASP A 677 -5.23 22.53 -9.52
CA ASP A 677 -6.64 22.12 -9.64
C ASP A 677 -7.15 22.06 -11.10
N ASN A 678 -6.28 22.23 -12.10
CA ASN A 678 -6.68 22.18 -13.51
C ASN A 678 -7.08 20.73 -13.90
N PRO A 679 -8.22 20.50 -14.59
CA PRO A 679 -8.66 19.16 -14.98
C PRO A 679 -7.63 18.34 -15.78
N ALA A 680 -6.82 18.96 -16.62
CA ALA A 680 -5.75 18.26 -17.34
C ALA A 680 -4.68 17.70 -16.39
N LEU A 681 -4.42 18.37 -15.25
CA LEU A 681 -3.54 17.87 -14.20
C LEU A 681 -4.21 16.73 -13.43
N ILE A 682 -5.42 16.99 -12.88
CA ILE A 682 -6.16 16.05 -12.03
C ILE A 682 -6.42 14.72 -12.74
N HIS A 683 -6.75 14.75 -14.03
CA HIS A 683 -6.96 13.53 -14.80
C HIS A 683 -5.67 12.99 -15.41
N GLY A 684 -4.79 13.86 -15.90
CA GLY A 684 -3.55 13.48 -16.56
C GLY A 684 -2.61 12.71 -15.64
N ILE A 685 -2.59 13.02 -14.34
CA ILE A 685 -1.78 12.29 -13.35
C ILE A 685 -2.19 10.81 -13.22
N HIS A 686 -3.43 10.46 -13.56
CA HIS A 686 -3.90 9.08 -13.62
C HIS A 686 -3.69 8.41 -15.00
N MET A 687 -3.04 9.10 -15.94
CA MET A 687 -2.73 8.60 -17.28
C MET A 687 -1.22 8.40 -17.48
N VAL A 688 -0.39 9.32 -16.98
CA VAL A 688 1.07 9.32 -17.17
C VAL A 688 1.76 8.28 -16.25
N PRO A 689 2.70 7.47 -16.74
CA PRO A 689 3.12 7.31 -18.15
C PRO A 689 2.18 6.38 -18.91
N LEU A 690 1.83 6.74 -20.16
CA LEU A 690 1.08 5.83 -21.03
C LEU A 690 2.00 4.69 -21.47
N ASN A 691 1.57 3.46 -21.22
CA ASN A 691 2.32 2.24 -21.49
C ASN A 691 1.34 1.08 -21.77
N PRO A 692 1.82 -0.12 -22.14
CA PRO A 692 0.95 -1.26 -22.44
C PRO A 692 -0.06 -1.59 -21.33
N ALA A 693 0.31 -1.45 -20.05
CA ALA A 693 -0.59 -1.70 -18.93
C ALA A 693 -1.73 -0.68 -18.84
N SER A 694 -1.59 0.52 -19.43
CA SER A 694 -2.68 1.51 -19.49
C SER A 694 -3.93 0.96 -20.20
N SER A 695 -3.75 0.08 -21.20
CA SER A 695 -4.86 -0.58 -21.90
C SER A 695 -5.64 -1.57 -21.05
N TYR A 696 -5.01 -2.10 -20.00
CA TYR A 696 -5.60 -3.04 -19.07
C TYR A 696 -6.27 -2.31 -17.89
N LEU A 697 -5.57 -1.32 -17.35
CA LEU A 697 -5.97 -0.61 -16.13
C LEU A 697 -7.08 0.41 -16.39
N ARG A 698 -7.15 1.01 -17.59
CA ARG A 698 -8.14 2.02 -17.97
C ARG A 698 -9.12 1.47 -19.01
N PRO A 699 -10.24 0.85 -18.60
CA PRO A 699 -11.19 0.27 -19.54
C PRO A 699 -11.75 1.32 -20.50
N ARG A 700 -11.94 0.92 -21.76
CA ARG A 700 -12.46 1.79 -22.83
C ARG A 700 -13.77 2.50 -22.45
N ALA A 701 -14.66 1.82 -21.71
CA ALA A 701 -15.91 2.42 -21.24
C ALA A 701 -15.68 3.62 -20.32
N PHE A 702 -14.72 3.50 -19.39
CA PHE A 702 -14.33 4.58 -18.50
C PHE A 702 -13.68 5.74 -19.27
N VAL A 703 -12.71 5.44 -20.13
CA VAL A 703 -12.04 6.47 -20.96
C VAL A 703 -13.05 7.24 -21.82
N LYS A 704 -14.09 6.56 -22.34
CA LYS A 704 -15.18 7.20 -23.08
C LYS A 704 -15.96 8.21 -22.24
N GLU A 705 -16.37 7.81 -21.03
CA GLU A 705 -17.11 8.70 -20.13
C GLU A 705 -16.27 9.87 -19.62
N GLU A 706 -15.01 9.61 -19.26
CA GLU A 706 -14.06 10.64 -18.83
C GLU A 706 -13.80 11.65 -19.94
N TRP A 707 -13.48 11.17 -21.16
CA TRP A 707 -13.23 12.03 -22.30
C TRP A 707 -14.44 12.90 -22.64
N GLY A 708 -15.65 12.31 -22.68
CA GLY A 708 -16.88 13.06 -22.90
C GLY A 708 -17.18 14.07 -21.80
N ALA A 709 -16.88 13.74 -20.53
CA ALA A 709 -17.12 14.65 -19.42
C ALA A 709 -16.15 15.83 -19.39
N MET A 710 -14.87 15.61 -19.71
CA MET A 710 -13.80 16.57 -19.43
C MET A 710 -13.13 17.18 -20.66
N PHE A 711 -12.99 16.41 -21.75
CA PHE A 711 -11.99 16.69 -22.79
C PHE A 711 -12.56 16.81 -24.22
N SER A 712 -13.81 16.41 -24.43
CA SER A 712 -14.53 16.56 -25.71
C SER A 712 -14.78 18.03 -26.09
N ASP A 713 -15.31 18.25 -27.30
CA ASP A 713 -15.78 19.56 -27.78
C ASP A 713 -14.68 20.64 -27.78
N GLY A 714 -13.48 20.19 -28.15
CA GLY A 714 -12.28 21.01 -28.24
C GLY A 714 -11.63 21.33 -26.88
N ARG A 715 -12.19 20.91 -25.74
CA ARG A 715 -11.64 21.23 -24.40
C ARG A 715 -10.21 20.74 -24.20
N ALA A 716 -9.86 19.57 -24.73
CA ALA A 716 -8.49 19.04 -24.71
C ALA A 716 -7.46 19.92 -25.47
N LEU A 717 -7.92 20.82 -26.34
CA LEU A 717 -7.09 21.68 -27.18
C LEU A 717 -7.11 23.15 -26.75
N ARG A 718 -7.97 23.52 -25.79
CA ARG A 718 -8.06 24.91 -25.32
C ARG A 718 -6.81 25.28 -24.53
N ASP A 719 -6.37 26.52 -24.70
CA ASP A 719 -5.45 27.20 -23.80
C ASP A 719 -6.26 27.88 -22.64
N GLY A 720 -5.58 28.40 -21.61
CA GLY A 720 -6.20 29.00 -20.43
C GLY A 720 -6.53 28.04 -19.27
N PRO A 721 -6.99 28.55 -18.11
CA PRO A 721 -6.96 27.84 -16.82
C PRO A 721 -7.69 26.49 -16.76
N ASP A 722 -8.67 26.24 -17.65
CA ASP A 722 -9.40 24.97 -17.75
C ASP A 722 -8.98 24.10 -18.95
N GLY A 723 -8.00 24.57 -19.72
CA GLY A 723 -7.43 23.91 -20.90
C GLY A 723 -6.22 23.04 -20.57
N ALA A 724 -5.78 22.23 -21.53
CA ALA A 724 -4.60 21.38 -21.38
C ALA A 724 -3.33 22.10 -21.86
N HIS A 725 -2.39 22.34 -20.94
CA HIS A 725 -1.14 23.07 -21.20
C HIS A 725 0.07 22.14 -21.25
N GLY A 726 1.03 22.53 -22.08
CA GLY A 726 2.33 21.87 -22.16
C GLY A 726 2.20 20.35 -22.34
N GLY A 727 3.04 19.60 -21.64
CA GLY A 727 3.13 18.15 -21.74
C GLY A 727 1.82 17.41 -21.45
N TRP A 728 0.93 17.98 -20.63
CA TRP A 728 -0.36 17.38 -20.30
C TRP A 728 -1.27 17.27 -21.53
N ARG A 729 -1.16 18.18 -22.50
CA ARG A 729 -1.88 18.07 -23.77
C ARG A 729 -1.52 16.77 -24.49
N GLY A 730 -0.24 16.44 -24.56
CA GLY A 730 0.23 15.16 -25.10
C GLY A 730 -0.28 13.97 -24.30
N ILE A 731 -0.23 14.02 -22.97
CA ILE A 731 -0.75 12.93 -22.12
C ILE A 731 -2.24 12.65 -22.40
N LEU A 732 -3.08 13.68 -22.48
CA LEU A 732 -4.50 13.52 -22.80
C LEU A 732 -4.70 12.86 -24.17
N HIS A 733 -3.96 13.30 -25.20
CA HIS A 733 -4.08 12.74 -26.54
C HIS A 733 -3.46 11.34 -26.66
N ALA A 734 -2.46 11.00 -25.85
CA ALA A 734 -1.94 9.63 -25.77
C ALA A 734 -2.97 8.68 -25.12
N ASN A 735 -3.65 9.13 -24.05
CA ASN A 735 -4.76 8.40 -23.44
C ASN A 735 -5.95 8.25 -24.40
N LEU A 736 -6.22 9.27 -25.24
CA LEU A 736 -7.26 9.20 -26.28
C LEU A 736 -7.08 7.98 -27.20
N ALA A 737 -5.86 7.46 -27.39
CA ALA A 737 -5.65 6.29 -28.23
C ALA A 737 -6.41 5.03 -27.76
N LEU A 738 -6.72 4.93 -26.45
CA LEU A 738 -7.55 3.85 -25.89
C LEU A 738 -9.01 3.92 -26.40
N LEU A 739 -9.45 5.09 -26.84
CA LEU A 739 -10.80 5.38 -27.35
C LEU A 739 -10.81 5.60 -28.87
N ASP A 740 -10.01 6.54 -29.36
CA ASP A 740 -9.88 6.90 -30.76
C ASP A 740 -8.38 6.96 -31.15
N PRO A 741 -7.78 5.82 -31.50
CA PRO A 741 -6.37 5.76 -31.92
C PRO A 741 -6.10 6.57 -33.19
N LYS A 742 -7.09 6.76 -34.06
CA LYS A 742 -6.94 7.55 -35.29
C LYS A 742 -6.80 9.04 -34.95
N ALA A 743 -7.66 9.57 -34.08
CA ALA A 743 -7.58 10.95 -33.64
C ALA A 743 -6.29 11.23 -32.85
N SER A 744 -5.90 10.30 -31.96
CA SER A 744 -4.64 10.38 -31.23
C SER A 744 -3.43 10.43 -32.19
N PHE A 745 -3.36 9.50 -33.15
CA PHE A 745 -2.28 9.47 -34.13
C PHE A 745 -2.24 10.74 -34.98
N ALA A 746 -3.39 11.25 -35.42
CA ALA A 746 -3.48 12.50 -36.17
C ALA A 746 -2.93 13.69 -35.37
N PHE A 747 -3.24 13.80 -34.08
CA PHE A 747 -2.66 14.84 -33.21
C PHE A 747 -1.13 14.75 -33.17
N PHE A 748 -0.57 13.57 -32.92
CA PHE A 748 0.89 13.40 -32.87
C PHE A 748 1.57 13.49 -34.23
N ARG A 749 0.86 13.30 -35.34
CA ARG A 749 1.44 13.43 -36.70
C ARG A 749 1.35 14.86 -37.21
N ASP A 750 0.17 15.45 -37.14
CA ASP A 750 -0.17 16.70 -37.83
C ASP A 750 -0.18 17.92 -36.90
N GLY A 751 -0.18 17.70 -35.58
CA GLY A 751 -0.32 18.76 -34.59
C GLY A 751 -1.71 19.40 -34.60
N VAL A 752 -1.79 20.68 -34.22
CA VAL A 752 -3.04 21.45 -34.20
C VAL A 752 -2.99 22.44 -35.37
N SER A 753 -3.97 22.36 -36.28
CA SER A 753 -4.03 23.21 -37.48
C SER A 753 -2.76 23.13 -38.35
N GLY A 754 -2.11 21.96 -38.39
CA GLY A 754 -0.86 21.74 -39.14
C GLY A 754 0.41 22.23 -38.43
N HIS A 755 0.30 22.72 -37.19
CA HIS A 755 1.43 23.19 -36.39
C HIS A 755 1.75 22.22 -35.26
N TRP A 756 3.03 21.87 -35.12
CA TRP A 756 3.55 21.04 -34.04
C TRP A 756 4.38 21.87 -33.06
N ASP A 757 4.10 21.69 -31.76
CA ASP A 757 4.84 22.28 -30.65
C ASP A 757 5.42 21.16 -29.77
N ASP A 758 6.75 21.14 -29.62
CA ASP A 758 7.45 20.16 -28.78
C ASP A 758 7.11 20.30 -27.28
N GLY A 759 6.62 21.47 -26.86
CA GLY A 759 6.12 21.70 -25.51
C GLY A 759 4.89 20.86 -25.15
N TRP A 760 4.22 20.24 -26.14
CA TRP A 760 3.09 19.35 -25.90
C TRP A 760 3.48 17.94 -25.46
N ILE A 761 4.76 17.60 -25.47
CA ILE A 761 5.25 16.30 -24.99
C ILE A 761 5.72 16.45 -23.54
N ASP A 762 5.16 15.62 -22.64
CA ASP A 762 5.60 15.52 -21.25
C ASP A 762 7.08 15.13 -21.16
N GLY A 763 7.78 15.61 -20.12
CA GLY A 763 9.21 15.34 -19.94
C GLY A 763 9.57 13.86 -19.85
N GLY A 764 8.64 13.01 -19.41
CA GLY A 764 8.77 11.54 -19.36
C GLY A 764 8.19 10.81 -20.58
N ALA A 765 7.69 11.52 -21.60
CA ALA A 765 7.14 10.95 -22.82
C ALA A 765 7.98 11.32 -24.05
N SER A 766 7.78 10.60 -25.17
CA SER A 766 8.35 10.95 -26.46
C SER A 766 7.27 10.95 -27.52
N ARG A 767 7.39 11.83 -28.52
CA ARG A 767 6.46 11.85 -29.66
C ARG A 767 6.52 10.51 -30.40
N THR A 768 7.70 9.93 -30.47
CA THR A 768 7.98 8.60 -31.01
C THR A 768 7.11 7.53 -30.37
N TRP A 769 7.11 7.43 -29.04
CA TRP A 769 6.29 6.45 -28.34
C TRP A 769 4.79 6.73 -28.53
N CYS A 770 4.36 7.98 -28.44
CA CYS A 770 2.96 8.34 -28.64
C CYS A 770 2.44 7.95 -30.03
N LEU A 771 3.26 8.09 -31.09
CA LEU A 771 2.93 7.63 -32.44
C LEU A 771 2.83 6.12 -32.54
N VAL A 772 3.80 5.38 -31.98
CA VAL A 772 3.81 3.91 -31.95
C VAL A 772 2.60 3.36 -31.18
N TRP A 773 2.30 3.99 -30.04
CA TRP A 773 1.16 3.69 -29.19
C TRP A 773 -0.16 3.86 -29.95
N ALA A 774 -0.40 5.04 -30.51
CA ALA A 774 -1.63 5.35 -31.22
C ALA A 774 -1.81 4.50 -32.49
N ALA A 775 -0.76 4.36 -33.30
CA ALA A 775 -0.81 3.52 -34.49
C ALA A 775 -1.02 2.04 -34.14
N GLY A 776 -0.35 1.54 -33.10
CA GLY A 776 -0.43 0.14 -32.71
C GLY A 776 -1.81 -0.24 -32.20
N LEU A 777 -2.41 0.59 -31.34
CA LEU A 777 -3.80 0.42 -30.92
C LEU A 777 -4.77 0.54 -32.11
N GLY A 778 -4.48 1.41 -33.08
CA GLY A 778 -5.26 1.54 -34.31
C GLY A 778 -5.31 0.25 -35.13
N GLU A 779 -4.16 -0.43 -35.30
CA GLU A 779 -4.11 -1.71 -36.01
C GLU A 779 -4.78 -2.84 -35.21
N LEU A 780 -4.66 -2.85 -33.88
CA LEU A 780 -5.37 -3.83 -33.05
C LEU A 780 -6.90 -3.71 -33.21
N VAL A 781 -7.44 -2.48 -33.24
CA VAL A 781 -8.87 -2.24 -33.49
C VAL A 781 -9.30 -2.70 -34.88
N ARG A 782 -8.45 -2.58 -35.91
CA ARG A 782 -8.75 -3.08 -37.26
C ARG A 782 -8.75 -4.60 -37.34
N SER A 783 -7.78 -5.25 -36.68
CA SER A 783 -7.63 -6.72 -36.72
C SER A 783 -8.70 -7.49 -35.92
N GLY A 784 -9.38 -6.82 -35.00
CA GLY A 784 -10.50 -7.38 -34.22
C GLY A 784 -11.88 -7.16 -34.84
N ARG A 785 -11.96 -6.52 -36.01
CA ARG A 785 -13.15 -6.49 -36.88
C ARG A 785 -12.97 -7.50 -37.99
#